data_AF-A0A409WNL0-F1
#
_entry.id   AF-A0A409WNL0-F1
#
_cell.length_a   1.000
_cell.length_b   1.000
_cell.length_c   1.000
_cell.angle_alpha   90.00
_cell.angle_beta   90.00
_cell.angle_gamma   90.00
#
_symmetry.space_group_name_H-M   'P 1'
#
loop_
_entity.id
_entity.type
_entity.pdbx_description
1 polymer ?
#
loop_
_entity_poly.entity_id
_entity_poly.type
_entity_poly.pdbx_seq_one_letter_code
_entity_poly.pdbx_strand_id
1 'polypeptide(L)'
;MAKKGKVMGSDSLGYTHRGKAFTAKGLVDFRRAKQREYAKIRAAKKAAMLARFAARLEVVPMEDWDDEASWNTWNDPVGQALDGYLKGKRELDISNAGGEFEELVKSQLSQKKKKYKDTRSRRDIIERRVHAFRDQLPLMIDAYLDWSLKQGDKGLGNETTPTYDEEPESHMTVKKVDTYISTTCEIPLYPSLPSVAASFVRQGLIPCAPTAPSLAISVRVLELFRASSMRCPNLSIQAFVKALCDIQCQPYRSYISRQFGICYDTYLDILNGVENKVQEALGRNDPMWRLKHACVPCTYKLQNEEKLKFSMLVTMDGNDSLKRLIKRETDGLEGEGMGESMERNDPRTVHGDYYLSREEVDKWARESVDLLAVDKNKISESSPGLCDDRWKNMASDKTSRMWGIFDETGIFLSLCRHGHVLVVMDMVRSGEQSKYPLATVNSLLDAFGENIGIGYDIGCKFKKTLQQSKLGPRAASLKTTCLVGSFHGHAHNRICQLEHLATYVEGLGNEDLEGCEPFFSRSNALASSTRHASIFHRRQKINKYIKHLDTRETYLSLSSTLVTSYKRALEILAGEASLSQQAHDKGLGAPDTVFPKWLEEEYHYLTGLKREPLQETLQMEYYQKLKRFYKSEANLAEIMKQCWKNLDPSSITTDIDDTLSNERRRRHAQENHARDLEAVQILEHQLGIEKRWQPGNKVWVEAEDMVNKRHYQRSLDHLEGLVVARLFELTKMNMSQTGYKMRQHIGKALKTRSQAIQTALKEFNTAAESLGRETLTWDDVVNCSQLADFDLLSDTREDVRKRPWATPASRLQLDQYFKIKRAHEEIKRLNIEIRRLTTYIRDEEYYLSTKAASLRASQPSLAHQIDIKLITLRRMNDIHLSRLSKLNDLSGFTGTLDEGISIENGLPTAQSTTPRALLHTDISEETITQAEEEEEQEEDEQEAGEVALKVLQVSLD
;
A
#
# COMPACT_ATOMS: atom_id res chain seq x y z
N MET A 1 -58.53 42.37 5.33
CA MET A 1 -59.33 42.62 4.10
C MET A 1 -58.56 42.06 2.91
N ALA A 2 -59.21 41.17 2.14
CA ALA A 2 -59.01 40.82 0.71
C ALA A 2 -57.58 40.44 0.22
N LYS A 3 -57.33 39.43 -0.62
CA LYS A 3 -58.18 38.54 -1.45
C LYS A 3 -57.31 37.37 -1.96
N LYS A 4 -57.97 36.24 -2.25
CA LYS A 4 -57.47 35.04 -2.96
C LYS A 4 -57.03 35.35 -4.42
N GLY A 5 -56.09 34.55 -4.94
CA GLY A 5 -55.83 34.35 -6.38
C GLY A 5 -55.06 33.04 -6.60
N LYS A 6 -55.49 32.22 -7.57
CA LYS A 6 -55.24 30.77 -7.72
C LYS A 6 -54.37 30.49 -8.97
N VAL A 7 -53.34 29.64 -8.81
CA VAL A 7 -52.71 28.63 -9.71
C VAL A 7 -52.55 28.92 -11.22
N MET A 8 -51.32 28.76 -11.74
CA MET A 8 -50.96 27.98 -12.96
C MET A 8 -49.45 27.65 -12.97
N GLY A 9 -49.11 26.41 -13.35
CA GLY A 9 -47.74 25.87 -13.30
C GLY A 9 -46.90 26.04 -14.57
N SER A 10 -45.73 25.40 -14.51
CA SER A 10 -44.77 25.00 -15.58
C SER A 10 -43.35 25.57 -15.41
N ASP A 11 -42.41 24.65 -15.23
CA ASP A 11 -41.05 24.62 -15.79
C ASP A 11 -40.27 25.93 -15.89
N SER A 12 -39.49 26.29 -14.85
CA SER A 12 -38.20 26.98 -15.01
C SER A 12 -37.54 27.34 -13.66
N LEU A 13 -36.83 26.40 -13.04
CA LEU A 13 -35.77 26.77 -12.08
C LEU A 13 -34.52 27.17 -12.90
N GLY A 14 -34.38 28.47 -13.14
CA GLY A 14 -33.22 29.07 -13.80
C GLY A 14 -31.97 29.00 -12.90
N TYR A 15 -30.85 28.55 -13.46
CA TYR A 15 -29.56 28.52 -12.76
C TYR A 15 -28.88 29.88 -12.91
N THR A 16 -28.57 30.54 -11.80
CA THR A 16 -27.83 31.81 -11.81
C THR A 16 -26.33 31.58 -11.64
N HIS A 17 -25.50 32.22 -12.46
CA HIS A 17 -24.05 32.27 -12.28
C HIS A 17 -23.57 33.72 -12.43
N ARG A 18 -22.99 34.28 -11.35
CA ARG A 18 -22.59 35.71 -11.23
C ARG A 18 -23.70 36.69 -11.63
N GLY A 19 -24.89 36.49 -11.07
CA GLY A 19 -26.02 37.42 -11.23
C GLY A 19 -26.76 37.37 -12.58
N LYS A 20 -26.41 36.48 -13.51
CA LYS A 20 -27.16 36.26 -14.75
C LYS A 20 -27.91 34.92 -14.71
N ALA A 21 -29.19 34.94 -15.07
CA ALA A 21 -30.04 33.75 -15.14
C ALA A 21 -29.82 33.00 -16.45
N PHE A 22 -29.56 31.70 -16.37
CA PHE A 22 -29.40 30.80 -17.51
C PHE A 22 -30.44 29.69 -17.46
N THR A 23 -30.93 29.26 -18.62
CA THR A 23 -31.63 27.98 -18.76
C THR A 23 -30.62 26.83 -18.64
N ALA A 24 -31.06 25.61 -18.29
CA ALA A 24 -30.16 24.45 -18.15
C ALA A 24 -29.31 24.20 -19.42
N LYS A 25 -29.91 24.38 -20.61
CA LYS A 25 -29.20 24.33 -21.89
C LYS A 25 -28.22 25.51 -22.05
N GLY A 26 -28.64 26.71 -21.69
CA GLY A 26 -27.80 27.92 -21.71
C GLY A 26 -26.56 27.81 -20.81
N LEU A 27 -26.65 27.13 -19.66
CA LEU A 27 -25.51 26.91 -18.76
C LEU A 27 -24.50 25.91 -19.34
N VAL A 28 -24.98 24.86 -20.01
CA VAL A 28 -24.11 23.88 -20.71
C VAL A 28 -23.41 24.52 -21.89
N ASP A 29 -24.12 25.33 -22.67
CA ASP A 29 -23.56 26.04 -23.82
C ASP A 29 -22.57 27.14 -23.38
N PHE A 30 -22.86 27.84 -22.28
CA PHE A 30 -21.92 28.79 -21.66
C PHE A 30 -20.65 28.09 -21.14
N ARG A 31 -20.76 26.92 -20.51
CA ARG A 31 -19.60 26.13 -20.05
C ARG A 31 -18.76 25.61 -21.23
N ARG A 32 -19.40 25.17 -22.32
CA ARG A 32 -18.72 24.76 -23.56
C ARG A 32 -18.03 25.95 -24.24
N ALA A 33 -18.67 27.12 -24.26
CA ALA A 33 -18.09 28.34 -24.79
C ALA A 33 -16.87 28.78 -23.97
N LYS A 34 -16.96 28.75 -22.63
CA LYS A 34 -15.82 29.02 -21.73
C LYS A 34 -14.70 28.00 -21.91
N GLN A 35 -14.99 26.70 -22.05
CA GLN A 35 -13.97 25.69 -22.34
C GLN A 35 -13.26 25.95 -23.67
N ARG A 36 -13.99 26.36 -24.71
CA ARG A 36 -13.40 26.76 -26.00
C ARG A 36 -12.56 28.03 -25.87
N GLU A 37 -12.99 29.00 -25.07
CA GLU A 37 -12.24 30.22 -24.77
C GLU A 37 -10.95 29.91 -23.99
N TYR A 38 -11.01 29.05 -22.96
CA TYR A 38 -9.83 28.59 -22.23
C TYR A 38 -8.89 27.74 -23.09
N ALA A 39 -9.42 26.95 -24.02
CA ALA A 39 -8.62 26.22 -25.00
C ALA A 39 -7.92 27.19 -25.98
N LYS A 40 -8.61 28.23 -26.44
CA LYS A 40 -8.02 29.32 -27.25
C LYS A 40 -6.96 30.09 -26.49
N ILE A 41 -7.18 30.41 -25.21
CA ILE A 41 -6.19 31.08 -24.36
C ILE A 41 -4.98 30.17 -24.11
N ARG A 42 -5.18 28.86 -23.92
CA ARG A 42 -4.06 27.90 -23.83
C ARG A 42 -3.30 27.78 -25.15
N ALA A 43 -4.00 27.74 -26.28
CA ALA A 43 -3.39 27.71 -27.60
C ALA A 43 -2.61 29.00 -27.88
N ALA A 44 -3.14 30.16 -27.51
CA ALA A 44 -2.47 31.46 -27.62
C ALA A 44 -1.27 31.58 -26.67
N LYS A 45 -1.36 31.07 -25.43
CA LYS A 45 -0.21 31.01 -24.51
C LYS A 45 0.85 30.03 -25.01
N LYS A 46 0.46 28.91 -25.62
CA LYS A 46 1.38 27.96 -26.26
C LYS A 46 2.03 28.58 -27.51
N ALA A 47 1.28 29.30 -28.34
CA ALA A 47 1.78 30.02 -29.50
C ALA A 47 2.71 31.17 -29.11
N ALA A 48 2.40 31.94 -28.07
CA ALA A 48 3.25 32.99 -27.53
C ALA A 48 4.52 32.42 -26.87
N MET A 49 4.42 31.26 -26.21
CA MET A 49 5.58 30.53 -25.69
C MET A 49 6.47 30.04 -26.82
N LEU A 50 5.89 29.47 -27.89
CA LEU A 50 6.61 29.02 -29.08
C LEU A 50 7.23 30.19 -29.87
N ALA A 51 6.54 31.33 -29.98
CA ALA A 51 7.06 32.54 -30.61
C ALA A 51 8.20 33.17 -29.80
N ARG A 52 8.12 33.17 -28.46
CA ARG A 52 9.22 33.55 -27.57
C ARG A 52 10.40 32.57 -27.65
N PHE A 53 10.12 31.30 -27.93
CA PHE A 53 11.14 30.27 -28.14
C PHE A 53 11.85 30.45 -29.49
N ALA A 54 11.10 30.79 -30.54
CA ALA A 54 11.60 31.09 -31.88
C ALA A 54 12.43 32.39 -31.91
N ALA A 55 11.97 33.45 -31.23
CA ALA A 55 12.69 34.72 -31.11
C ALA A 55 14.01 34.60 -30.33
N ARG A 56 14.18 33.56 -29.50
CA ARG A 56 15.38 33.33 -28.67
C ARG A 56 16.45 32.48 -29.36
N LEU A 57 16.19 32.01 -30.59
CA LEU A 57 17.08 31.10 -31.33
C LEU A 57 17.85 31.76 -32.50
N GLU A 58 17.78 33.08 -32.71
CA GLU A 58 18.55 33.85 -33.72
C GLU A 58 18.84 33.12 -35.04
N VAL A 59 17.79 32.78 -35.81
CA VAL A 59 17.94 32.36 -37.22
C VAL A 59 16.94 33.12 -38.11
N VAL A 60 17.45 34.20 -38.73
CA VAL A 60 17.16 34.78 -40.07
C VAL A 60 15.73 35.34 -40.34
N PRO A 61 15.59 36.45 -41.10
CA PRO A 61 14.58 37.48 -40.84
C PRO A 61 13.26 37.30 -41.58
N MET A 62 12.34 38.16 -41.13
CA MET A 62 10.92 38.26 -41.38
C MET A 62 10.62 38.98 -42.70
N GLU A 63 10.71 38.28 -43.83
CA GLU A 63 10.15 38.72 -45.12
C GLU A 63 9.67 37.49 -45.93
N ASP A 64 8.51 37.66 -46.58
CA ASP A 64 7.78 36.74 -47.47
C ASP A 64 6.97 35.57 -46.85
N TRP A 65 5.69 35.85 -46.57
CA TRP A 65 4.65 34.88 -46.18
C TRP A 65 3.40 34.99 -47.07
N ASP A 66 3.58 35.06 -48.39
CA ASP A 66 2.51 34.83 -49.36
C ASP A 66 2.81 33.55 -50.15
N ASP A 67 2.55 32.38 -49.56
CA ASP A 67 2.14 31.16 -50.29
C ASP A 67 1.77 30.03 -49.31
N GLU A 68 0.48 29.70 -49.25
CA GLU A 68 -0.14 28.74 -48.32
C GLU A 68 0.15 27.26 -48.67
N ALA A 69 1.00 26.99 -49.68
CA ALA A 69 1.25 25.65 -50.22
C ALA A 69 2.57 24.98 -49.76
N SER A 70 3.39 25.64 -48.93
CA SER A 70 4.71 25.11 -48.48
C SER A 70 4.68 24.29 -47.17
N TRP A 71 3.51 24.12 -46.55
CA TRP A 71 3.37 23.56 -45.19
C TRP A 71 3.66 22.05 -45.03
N ASN A 72 3.99 21.30 -46.09
CA ASN A 72 4.11 19.83 -46.01
C ASN A 72 5.51 19.24 -46.20
N THR A 73 6.58 20.04 -46.26
CA THR A 73 7.95 19.48 -46.43
C THR A 73 9.03 20.11 -45.57
N TRP A 74 8.67 20.58 -44.37
CA TRP A 74 9.67 20.79 -43.32
C TRP A 74 9.69 19.58 -42.41
N ASN A 75 10.63 18.68 -42.72
CA ASN A 75 11.00 17.55 -41.90
C ASN A 75 11.51 18.11 -40.57
N ASP A 76 10.63 18.31 -39.58
CA ASP A 76 10.93 18.88 -38.26
C ASP A 76 11.75 17.86 -37.44
N PRO A 77 13.09 17.92 -37.50
CA PRO A 77 13.94 16.92 -36.85
C PRO A 77 13.91 17.13 -35.33
N VAL A 78 13.50 18.32 -34.88
CA VAL A 78 13.44 18.75 -33.50
C VAL A 78 12.17 18.19 -32.86
N GLY A 79 11.01 18.37 -33.49
CA GLY A 79 9.75 17.77 -33.09
C GLY A 79 9.83 16.25 -33.04
N GLN A 80 10.43 15.62 -34.06
CA GLN A 80 10.63 14.16 -34.08
C GLN A 80 11.65 13.66 -33.04
N ALA A 81 12.73 14.40 -32.77
CA ALA A 81 13.69 14.03 -31.72
C ALA A 81 13.10 14.21 -30.32
N LEU A 82 12.36 15.29 -30.06
CA LEU A 82 11.71 15.60 -28.79
C LEU A 82 10.58 14.60 -28.49
N ASP A 83 9.76 14.30 -29.51
CA ASP A 83 8.75 13.24 -29.47
C ASP A 83 9.40 11.87 -29.27
N GLY A 84 10.59 11.67 -29.85
CA GLY A 84 11.52 10.59 -29.57
C GLY A 84 11.80 10.40 -28.08
N TYR A 85 12.30 11.42 -27.41
CA TYR A 85 12.65 11.33 -26.00
C TYR A 85 11.43 11.26 -25.06
N LEU A 86 10.34 11.99 -25.35
CA LEU A 86 9.10 11.96 -24.56
C LEU A 86 8.37 10.61 -24.66
N LYS A 87 8.49 9.92 -25.80
CA LYS A 87 7.95 8.56 -26.00
C LYS A 87 8.92 7.45 -25.55
N GLY A 88 10.06 7.78 -24.93
CA GLY A 88 11.05 6.80 -24.47
C GLY A 88 11.91 6.16 -25.58
N LYS A 89 11.90 6.71 -26.80
CA LYS A 89 12.56 6.16 -28.00
C LYS A 89 14.07 6.46 -28.08
N ARG A 90 14.66 7.22 -27.14
CA ARG A 90 16.11 7.52 -27.09
C ARG A 90 16.62 7.59 -25.64
N GLU A 91 17.85 7.13 -25.40
CA GLU A 91 18.49 7.16 -24.07
C GLU A 91 18.96 8.57 -23.68
N LEU A 92 18.50 9.01 -22.49
CA LEU A 92 18.90 10.24 -21.80
C LEU A 92 19.73 9.85 -20.58
N ASP A 93 21.02 10.18 -20.60
CA ASP A 93 21.98 9.89 -19.52
C ASP A 93 21.98 11.10 -18.56
N ILE A 94 20.90 11.24 -17.78
CA ILE A 94 20.65 12.37 -16.87
C ILE A 94 19.92 11.93 -15.60
N SER A 95 20.10 12.71 -14.54
CA SER A 95 19.42 12.55 -13.26
C SER A 95 18.38 13.68 -13.14
N ASN A 96 17.10 13.36 -13.26
CA ASN A 96 16.10 14.34 -13.75
C ASN A 96 15.43 15.20 -12.67
N ALA A 97 16.13 16.20 -12.15
CA ALA A 97 15.49 17.27 -11.36
C ALA A 97 15.96 18.65 -11.82
N GLY A 98 15.56 19.05 -13.03
CA GLY A 98 15.84 20.36 -13.62
C GLY A 98 15.53 20.37 -15.12
N GLY A 99 15.56 21.52 -15.78
CA GLY A 99 15.33 21.70 -17.24
C GLY A 99 16.34 21.02 -18.18
N GLU A 100 16.93 19.91 -17.76
CA GLU A 100 18.03 19.15 -18.36
C GLU A 100 17.63 18.48 -19.68
N PHE A 101 16.35 18.12 -19.82
CA PHE A 101 15.76 17.63 -21.05
C PHE A 101 15.88 18.66 -22.19
N GLU A 102 15.64 19.94 -21.89
CA GLU A 102 15.65 21.03 -22.86
C GLU A 102 17.09 21.41 -23.27
N GLU A 103 18.05 21.35 -22.34
CA GLU A 103 19.47 21.61 -22.61
C GLU A 103 20.17 20.47 -23.35
N LEU A 104 19.84 19.19 -23.05
CA LEU A 104 20.44 18.06 -23.77
C LEU A 104 19.97 18.04 -25.23
N VAL A 105 18.68 18.33 -25.46
CA VAL A 105 18.13 18.52 -26.81
C VAL A 105 18.86 19.66 -27.53
N LYS A 106 19.07 20.81 -26.89
CA LYS A 106 19.89 21.91 -27.45
C LYS A 106 21.33 21.48 -27.77
N SER A 107 21.96 20.67 -26.91
CA SER A 107 23.35 20.22 -27.09
C SER A 107 23.54 19.17 -28.19
N GLN A 108 22.54 18.31 -28.43
CA GLN A 108 22.59 17.33 -29.52
C GLN A 108 22.22 17.93 -30.88
N LEU A 109 21.37 18.97 -30.88
CA LEU A 109 21.05 19.73 -32.09
C LEU A 109 22.24 20.58 -32.58
N SER A 110 23.21 20.92 -31.71
CA SER A 110 24.39 21.71 -32.07
C SER A 110 25.61 20.91 -32.56
N GLN A 111 25.58 19.56 -32.55
CA GLN A 111 26.72 18.72 -32.96
C GLN A 111 26.81 18.52 -34.48
N LYS A 112 27.25 19.56 -35.21
CA LYS A 112 28.00 19.39 -36.46
C LYS A 112 29.50 19.33 -36.16
N LYS A 113 30.02 18.22 -35.62
CA LYS A 113 31.47 17.94 -35.64
C LYS A 113 31.74 16.48 -36.02
N LYS A 114 32.76 16.28 -36.85
CA LYS A 114 33.21 15.00 -37.42
C LYS A 114 33.32 13.93 -36.32
N LYS A 115 32.49 12.89 -36.40
CA LYS A 115 32.57 11.70 -35.54
C LYS A 115 33.79 10.89 -35.93
N TYR A 116 34.71 10.69 -34.98
CA TYR A 116 35.64 9.57 -35.03
C TYR A 116 34.82 8.26 -34.95
N LYS A 117 35.02 7.34 -35.90
CA LYS A 117 34.36 6.02 -35.89
C LYS A 117 35.09 5.11 -34.91
N ASP A 118 34.69 5.12 -33.64
CA ASP A 118 34.94 3.99 -32.75
C ASP A 118 33.99 2.86 -33.17
N THR A 119 34.53 1.67 -33.47
CA THR A 119 33.76 0.50 -33.90
C THR A 119 33.11 -0.25 -32.74
N ARG A 120 33.45 0.10 -31.49
CA ARG A 120 32.84 -0.48 -30.29
C ARG A 120 31.49 0.17 -30.01
N SER A 121 30.50 -0.63 -29.64
CA SER A 121 29.21 -0.08 -29.21
C SER A 121 29.38 0.63 -27.86
N ARG A 122 28.55 1.66 -27.59
CA ARG A 122 28.50 2.33 -26.27
C ARG A 122 28.25 1.32 -25.14
N ARG A 123 27.55 0.22 -25.43
CA ARG A 123 27.31 -0.90 -24.53
C ARG A 123 28.61 -1.58 -24.12
N ASP A 124 29.45 -1.97 -25.09
CA ASP A 124 30.74 -2.63 -24.84
C ASP A 124 31.66 -1.78 -23.95
N ILE A 125 31.64 -0.45 -24.15
CA ILE A 125 32.46 0.48 -23.35
C ILE A 125 32.01 0.51 -21.89
N ILE A 126 30.69 0.50 -21.63
CA ILE A 126 30.15 0.54 -20.28
C ILE A 126 30.39 -0.80 -19.57
N GLU A 127 30.10 -1.92 -20.24
CA GLU A 127 30.30 -3.27 -19.68
C GLU A 127 31.77 -3.52 -19.34
N ARG A 128 32.71 -3.21 -20.26
CA ARG A 128 34.15 -3.34 -19.99
C ARG A 128 34.61 -2.49 -18.82
N ARG A 129 34.10 -1.27 -18.69
CA ARG A 129 34.44 -0.39 -17.56
C ARG A 129 33.91 -0.93 -16.24
N VAL A 130 32.66 -1.39 -16.22
CA VAL A 130 32.06 -2.02 -15.01
C VAL A 130 32.86 -3.26 -14.62
N HIS A 131 33.25 -4.09 -15.57
CA HIS A 131 34.08 -5.26 -15.32
C HIS A 131 35.47 -4.87 -14.78
N ALA A 132 36.14 -3.90 -15.41
CA ALA A 132 37.45 -3.45 -14.96
C ALA A 132 37.44 -2.78 -13.56
N PHE A 133 36.37 -2.08 -13.18
CA PHE A 133 36.19 -1.63 -11.80
C PHE A 133 35.93 -2.79 -10.85
N ARG A 134 35.09 -3.76 -11.25
CA ARG A 134 34.80 -4.96 -10.45
C ARG A 134 36.06 -5.77 -10.15
N ASP A 135 36.96 -5.92 -11.11
CA ASP A 135 38.23 -6.65 -10.93
C ASP A 135 39.16 -5.95 -9.93
N GLN A 136 39.13 -4.62 -9.88
CA GLN A 136 39.92 -3.81 -8.95
C GLN A 136 39.23 -3.57 -7.60
N LEU A 137 37.93 -3.86 -7.48
CA LEU A 137 37.09 -3.52 -6.33
C LEU A 137 37.60 -4.07 -4.99
N PRO A 138 38.08 -5.33 -4.88
CA PRO A 138 38.62 -5.84 -3.60
C PRO A 138 39.75 -4.97 -3.04
N LEU A 139 40.71 -4.58 -3.90
CA LEU A 139 41.83 -3.71 -3.53
C LEU A 139 41.35 -2.27 -3.23
N MET A 140 40.32 -1.79 -3.92
CA MET A 140 39.71 -0.49 -3.64
C MET A 140 39.02 -0.47 -2.27
N ILE A 141 38.37 -1.56 -1.85
CA ILE A 141 37.77 -1.70 -0.52
C ILE A 141 38.85 -1.64 0.56
N ASP A 142 39.95 -2.38 0.38
CA ASP A 142 41.08 -2.38 1.33
C ASP A 142 41.75 -1.00 1.42
N ALA A 143 41.95 -0.35 0.27
CA ALA A 143 42.44 1.02 0.20
C ALA A 143 41.51 2.00 0.93
N TYR A 144 40.18 1.83 0.81
CA TYR A 144 39.22 2.68 1.49
C TYR A 144 39.23 2.48 3.01
N LEU A 145 39.32 1.22 3.48
CA LEU A 145 39.41 0.91 4.90
C LEU A 145 40.63 1.57 5.54
N ASP A 146 41.80 1.45 4.90
CA ASP A 146 43.03 2.08 5.37
C ASP A 146 42.97 3.62 5.30
N TRP A 147 42.46 4.17 4.18
CA TRP A 147 42.24 5.61 4.03
C TRP A 147 41.34 6.17 5.14
N SER A 148 40.24 5.47 5.46
CA SER A 148 39.30 5.87 6.52
C SER A 148 39.97 5.86 7.89
N LEU A 149 40.75 4.82 8.22
CA LEU A 149 41.51 4.75 9.47
C LEU A 149 42.44 5.96 9.63
N LYS A 150 43.15 6.32 8.56
CA LYS A 150 44.08 7.46 8.56
C LYS A 150 43.39 8.83 8.64
N GLN A 151 42.07 8.92 8.44
CA GLN A 151 41.35 10.17 8.68
C GLN A 151 41.28 10.51 10.18
N GLY A 152 41.38 9.51 11.06
CA GLY A 152 41.29 9.67 12.52
C GLY A 152 39.94 10.25 12.96
N ASP A 153 39.93 10.89 14.13
CA ASP A 153 38.70 11.42 14.77
C ASP A 153 38.03 12.54 13.97
N LYS A 154 38.79 13.26 13.15
CA LYS A 154 38.27 14.31 12.27
C LYS A 154 37.43 13.75 11.12
N GLY A 155 37.56 12.45 10.79
CA GLY A 155 36.83 11.80 9.71
C GLY A 155 36.90 12.60 8.41
N LEU A 156 35.75 12.86 7.78
CA LEU A 156 35.65 13.64 6.53
C LEU A 156 35.98 15.14 6.69
N GLY A 157 36.15 15.62 7.92
CA GLY A 157 36.68 16.96 8.21
C GLY A 157 38.21 17.02 8.10
N ASN A 158 38.90 15.89 7.96
CA ASN A 158 40.32 15.87 7.73
C ASN A 158 40.64 16.19 6.26
N GLU A 159 41.36 17.28 6.02
CA GLU A 159 41.72 17.73 4.68
C GLU A 159 43.13 17.28 4.27
N THR A 160 43.90 16.68 5.19
CA THR A 160 45.27 16.25 4.90
C THR A 160 45.25 14.94 4.13
N THR A 161 45.99 14.92 3.03
CA THR A 161 46.24 13.72 2.25
C THR A 161 47.05 12.70 3.08
N PRO A 162 46.60 11.44 3.20
CA PRO A 162 47.33 10.45 3.98
C PRO A 162 48.70 10.13 3.37
N THR A 163 49.73 10.07 4.23
CA THR A 163 51.06 9.60 3.86
C THR A 163 51.22 8.10 4.12
N TYR A 164 52.10 7.47 3.36
CA TYR A 164 52.39 6.03 3.41
C TYR A 164 53.91 5.87 3.44
N ASP A 165 54.41 4.87 4.20
CA ASP A 165 55.85 4.67 4.42
C ASP A 165 56.56 4.04 3.22
N GLU A 166 55.82 3.60 2.20
CA GLU A 166 56.34 3.05 0.95
C GLU A 166 56.68 4.17 -0.03
N GLU A 167 57.82 4.09 -0.71
CA GLU A 167 58.16 5.03 -1.78
C GLU A 167 57.37 4.73 -3.06
N PRO A 168 56.78 5.75 -3.72
CA PRO A 168 56.05 5.55 -4.96
C PRO A 168 56.99 5.23 -6.13
N GLU A 169 56.59 4.26 -6.96
CA GLU A 169 57.31 3.89 -8.20
C GLU A 169 57.13 4.94 -9.29
N SER A 170 55.94 5.55 -9.36
CA SER A 170 55.60 6.57 -10.33
C SER A 170 54.42 7.42 -9.85
N HIS A 171 54.11 8.49 -10.60
CA HIS A 171 52.99 9.38 -10.31
C HIS A 171 52.07 9.51 -11.52
N MET A 172 50.78 9.66 -11.26
CA MET A 172 49.77 9.96 -12.27
C MET A 172 49.11 11.30 -12.00
N THR A 173 49.20 12.23 -12.96
CA THR A 173 48.53 13.52 -12.88
C THR A 173 47.04 13.40 -13.21
N VAL A 174 46.17 13.95 -12.37
CA VAL A 174 44.71 13.91 -12.57
C VAL A 174 44.04 15.22 -12.15
N LYS A 175 42.88 15.52 -12.76
CA LYS A 175 42.00 16.58 -12.25
C LYS A 175 41.21 16.08 -11.05
N LYS A 176 41.49 16.62 -9.87
CA LYS A 176 40.70 16.44 -8.64
C LYS A 176 39.53 17.42 -8.64
N VAL A 177 38.33 16.91 -8.36
CA VAL A 177 37.14 17.71 -8.07
C VAL A 177 36.82 17.60 -6.59
N ASP A 178 36.83 18.74 -5.90
CA ASP A 178 36.43 18.87 -4.49
C ASP A 178 35.29 19.89 -4.32
N THR A 179 34.78 20.10 -3.11
CA THR A 179 33.57 20.92 -2.89
C THR A 179 33.72 22.36 -3.40
N TYR A 180 34.82 23.02 -3.07
CA TYR A 180 35.01 24.46 -3.37
C TYR A 180 35.96 24.72 -4.54
N ILE A 181 36.81 23.75 -4.90
CA ILE A 181 37.82 23.94 -5.93
C ILE A 181 38.06 22.65 -6.73
N SER A 182 38.37 22.83 -8.01
CA SER A 182 38.94 21.79 -8.86
C SER A 182 40.42 22.07 -9.09
N THR A 183 41.30 21.15 -8.71
CA THR A 183 42.75 21.29 -8.84
C THR A 183 43.36 20.12 -9.61
N THR A 184 44.58 20.30 -10.09
CA THR A 184 45.38 19.19 -10.60
C THR A 184 46.21 18.64 -9.43
N CYS A 185 46.23 17.32 -9.26
CA CYS A 185 47.08 16.67 -8.27
C CYS A 185 47.80 15.46 -8.86
N GLU A 186 48.91 15.07 -8.21
CA GLU A 186 49.67 13.87 -8.55
C GLU A 186 49.28 12.73 -7.61
N ILE A 187 48.96 11.58 -8.19
CA ILE A 187 48.60 10.38 -7.45
C ILE A 187 49.80 9.43 -7.45
N PRO A 188 50.38 9.13 -6.28
CA PRO A 188 51.46 8.16 -6.19
C PRO A 188 50.95 6.75 -6.52
N LEU A 189 51.71 6.02 -7.33
CA LEU A 189 51.49 4.62 -7.69
C LEU A 189 52.55 3.77 -6.98
N TYR A 190 52.11 2.71 -6.31
CA TYR A 190 52.95 1.89 -5.45
C TYR A 190 53.12 0.47 -6.04
N PRO A 191 54.33 -0.11 -6.00
CA PRO A 191 54.55 -1.50 -6.39
C PRO A 191 53.68 -2.49 -5.62
N SER A 192 53.45 -2.23 -4.32
CA SER A 192 52.62 -3.09 -3.47
C SER A 192 51.13 -3.08 -3.84
N LEU A 193 50.68 -2.07 -4.60
CA LEU A 193 49.28 -1.86 -4.95
C LEU A 193 49.11 -1.76 -6.47
N PRO A 194 49.01 -2.90 -7.19
CA PRO A 194 48.96 -2.92 -8.65
C PRO A 194 47.67 -2.30 -9.24
N SER A 195 46.70 -1.96 -8.40
CA SER A 195 45.44 -1.33 -8.79
C SER A 195 45.60 0.20 -8.82
N VAL A 196 45.54 0.76 -10.03
CA VAL A 196 45.49 2.23 -10.24
C VAL A 196 44.30 2.81 -9.50
N ALA A 197 43.12 2.19 -9.60
CA ALA A 197 41.93 2.71 -8.94
C ALA A 197 42.06 2.68 -7.40
N ALA A 198 42.69 1.64 -6.83
CA ALA A 198 42.93 1.59 -5.39
C ALA A 198 43.95 2.64 -4.92
N SER A 199 44.95 2.97 -5.75
CA SER A 199 45.90 4.06 -5.46
C SER A 199 45.20 5.41 -5.34
N PHE A 200 44.18 5.67 -6.15
CA PHE A 200 43.33 6.85 -6.02
C PHE A 200 42.52 6.83 -4.72
N VAL A 201 41.92 5.69 -4.37
CA VAL A 201 41.12 5.53 -3.15
C VAL A 201 41.97 5.76 -1.90
N ARG A 202 43.23 5.30 -1.88
CA ARG A 202 44.20 5.59 -0.81
C ARG A 202 44.43 7.08 -0.56
N GLN A 203 44.17 7.92 -1.56
CA GLN A 203 44.28 9.38 -1.49
C GLN A 203 42.93 10.07 -1.21
N GLY A 204 41.87 9.31 -0.94
CA GLY A 204 40.52 9.84 -0.71
C GLY A 204 39.81 10.29 -1.98
N LEU A 205 40.19 9.75 -3.14
CA LEU A 205 39.63 10.09 -4.45
C LEU A 205 39.05 8.87 -5.13
N ILE A 206 37.90 9.04 -5.79
CA ILE A 206 37.29 7.99 -6.62
C ILE A 206 37.49 8.35 -8.10
N PRO A 207 38.21 7.53 -8.88
CA PRO A 207 38.51 7.83 -10.26
C PRO A 207 37.30 7.60 -11.19
N CYS A 208 37.18 8.40 -12.26
CA CYS A 208 36.11 8.22 -13.25
C CYS A 208 36.37 7.11 -14.29
N ALA A 209 37.57 6.53 -14.28
CA ALA A 209 37.96 5.37 -15.09
C ALA A 209 38.95 4.47 -14.32
N PRO A 210 38.93 3.15 -14.54
CA PRO A 210 39.65 2.21 -13.68
C PRO A 210 41.16 2.13 -13.94
N THR A 211 41.65 2.53 -15.12
CA THR A 211 43.07 2.38 -15.50
C THR A 211 43.74 3.68 -15.92
N ALA A 212 43.04 4.54 -16.66
CA ALA A 212 43.54 5.84 -17.12
C ALA A 212 42.53 6.96 -16.79
N PRO A 213 42.36 7.31 -15.51
CA PRO A 213 41.43 8.37 -15.09
C PRO A 213 41.91 9.76 -15.51
N SER A 214 41.03 10.51 -16.18
CA SER A 214 41.25 11.93 -16.47
C SER A 214 40.74 12.86 -15.37
N LEU A 215 39.86 12.35 -14.50
CA LEU A 215 39.21 13.06 -13.41
C LEU A 215 38.96 12.11 -12.24
N ALA A 216 39.05 12.64 -11.03
CA ALA A 216 38.66 11.94 -9.82
C ALA A 216 37.91 12.89 -8.87
N ILE A 217 36.97 12.33 -8.11
CA ILE A 217 36.12 13.10 -7.19
C ILE A 217 36.46 12.72 -5.77
N SER A 218 36.58 13.70 -4.87
CA SER A 218 36.85 13.43 -3.46
C SER A 218 35.72 12.62 -2.82
N VAL A 219 36.07 11.72 -1.91
CA VAL A 219 35.07 10.98 -1.11
C VAL A 219 34.17 11.95 -0.35
N ARG A 220 34.70 13.09 0.11
CA ARG A 220 33.93 14.16 0.79
C ARG A 220 32.78 14.67 -0.07
N VAL A 221 33.02 14.95 -1.36
CA VAL A 221 31.98 15.42 -2.29
C VAL A 221 30.94 14.32 -2.57
N LEU A 222 31.38 13.07 -2.75
CA LEU A 222 30.47 11.95 -3.00
C LEU A 222 29.60 11.65 -1.79
N GLU A 223 30.16 11.76 -0.58
CA GLU A 223 29.42 11.60 0.66
C GLU A 223 28.45 12.76 0.90
N LEU A 224 28.86 14.00 0.60
CA LEU A 224 27.97 15.16 0.64
C LEU A 224 26.74 14.93 -0.25
N PHE A 225 26.96 14.53 -1.51
CA PHE A 225 25.85 14.19 -2.40
C PHE A 225 25.00 13.03 -1.87
N ARG A 226 25.64 11.97 -1.35
CA ARG A 226 24.92 10.82 -0.76
C ARG A 226 24.00 11.29 0.37
N ALA A 227 24.53 12.00 1.35
CA ALA A 227 23.79 12.47 2.51
C ALA A 227 22.65 13.42 2.11
N SER A 228 22.94 14.43 1.27
CA SER A 228 21.93 15.39 0.79
C SER A 228 20.85 14.72 -0.05
N SER A 229 21.20 13.77 -0.92
CA SER A 229 20.21 13.07 -1.75
C SER A 229 19.34 12.07 -1.01
N MET A 230 19.75 11.59 0.17
CA MET A 230 18.88 10.77 1.02
C MET A 230 17.85 11.62 1.78
N ARG A 231 18.22 12.82 2.22
CA ARG A 231 17.31 13.79 2.87
C ARG A 231 16.40 14.52 1.87
N CYS A 232 16.91 14.76 0.67
CA CYS A 232 16.17 15.36 -0.45
C CYS A 232 16.18 14.38 -1.64
N PRO A 233 15.26 13.39 -1.70
CA PRO A 233 15.27 12.34 -2.71
C PRO A 233 15.12 12.82 -4.15
N ASN A 234 14.55 14.01 -4.33
CA ASN A 234 14.44 14.72 -5.61
C ASN A 234 15.79 15.30 -6.08
N LEU A 235 16.80 15.45 -5.22
CA LEU A 235 18.11 15.96 -5.61
C LEU A 235 18.77 15.01 -6.61
N SER A 236 19.18 15.58 -7.73
CA SER A 236 19.77 14.86 -8.84
C SER A 236 21.28 15.10 -8.92
N ILE A 237 22.01 14.13 -9.50
CA ILE A 237 23.46 14.25 -9.76
C ILE A 237 23.76 15.51 -10.56
N GLN A 238 23.01 15.78 -11.62
CA GLN A 238 23.23 16.94 -12.49
C GLN A 238 22.90 18.26 -11.79
N ALA A 239 21.81 18.33 -11.02
CA ALA A 239 21.51 19.52 -10.21
C ALA A 239 22.64 19.78 -9.19
N PHE A 240 23.11 18.73 -8.52
CA PHE A 240 24.23 18.81 -7.60
C PHE A 240 25.54 19.21 -8.28
N VAL A 241 25.86 18.63 -9.44
CA VAL A 241 27.07 18.95 -10.22
C VAL A 241 27.00 20.36 -10.80
N LYS A 242 25.82 20.86 -11.19
CA LYS A 242 25.64 22.26 -11.58
C LYS A 242 25.94 23.19 -10.41
N ALA A 243 25.37 22.92 -9.24
CA ALA A 243 25.67 23.68 -8.03
C ALA A 243 27.18 23.64 -7.69
N LEU A 244 27.82 22.48 -7.85
CA LEU A 244 29.27 22.33 -7.67
C LEU A 244 30.06 23.19 -8.67
N CYS A 245 29.64 23.22 -9.94
CA CYS A 245 30.24 24.10 -10.95
C CYS A 245 30.04 25.59 -10.62
N ASP A 246 28.85 25.98 -10.16
CA ASP A 246 28.53 27.36 -9.78
C ASP A 246 29.41 27.84 -8.62
N ILE A 247 29.57 27.01 -7.57
CA ILE A 247 30.43 27.28 -6.42
C ILE A 247 31.91 27.39 -6.83
N GLN A 248 32.34 26.54 -7.77
CA GLN A 248 33.71 26.56 -8.29
C GLN A 248 33.95 27.66 -9.33
N CYS A 249 32.94 28.46 -9.66
CA CYS A 249 32.98 29.45 -10.74
C CYS A 249 33.41 28.85 -12.09
N GLN A 250 32.96 27.62 -12.39
CA GLN A 250 33.27 26.90 -13.63
C GLN A 250 32.01 26.71 -14.48
N PRO A 251 32.10 26.80 -15.82
CA PRO A 251 30.96 26.49 -16.67
C PRO A 251 30.63 24.99 -16.60
N TYR A 252 29.35 24.69 -16.38
CA TYR A 252 28.85 23.32 -16.42
C TYR A 252 29.12 22.66 -17.77
N ARG A 253 29.61 21.42 -17.74
CA ARG A 253 29.78 20.56 -18.91
C ARG A 253 29.12 19.21 -18.67
N SER A 254 28.30 18.76 -19.61
CA SER A 254 27.48 17.55 -19.46
C SER A 254 28.26 16.28 -19.15
N TYR A 255 29.51 16.18 -19.61
CA TYR A 255 30.36 15.01 -19.30
C TYR A 255 30.75 14.92 -17.82
N ILE A 256 30.75 16.03 -17.06
CA ILE A 256 31.11 16.05 -15.63
C ILE A 256 30.06 15.29 -14.83
N SER A 257 28.76 15.48 -15.11
CA SER A 257 27.68 14.70 -14.48
C SER A 257 27.82 13.20 -14.74
N ARG A 258 28.24 12.82 -15.96
CA ARG A 258 28.49 11.42 -16.30
C ARG A 258 29.69 10.85 -15.53
N GLN A 259 30.79 11.61 -15.44
CA GLN A 259 31.95 11.23 -14.64
C GLN A 259 31.59 11.12 -13.16
N PHE A 260 30.79 12.05 -12.64
CA PHE A 260 30.26 11.99 -11.29
C PHE A 260 29.43 10.74 -11.05
N GLY A 261 28.51 10.40 -11.94
CA GLY A 261 27.71 9.17 -11.83
C GLY A 261 28.58 7.91 -11.76
N ILE A 262 29.66 7.85 -12.54
CA ILE A 262 30.60 6.71 -12.50
C ILE A 262 31.34 6.64 -11.16
N CYS A 263 31.88 7.77 -10.70
CA CYS A 263 32.55 7.86 -9.40
C CYS A 263 31.58 7.51 -8.27
N TYR A 264 30.34 7.98 -8.34
CA TYR A 264 29.31 7.69 -7.35
C TYR A 264 28.93 6.21 -7.32
N ASP A 265 28.65 5.58 -8.45
CA ASP A 265 28.41 4.12 -8.52
C ASP A 265 29.57 3.33 -7.89
N THR A 266 30.80 3.69 -8.24
CA THR A 266 32.02 3.02 -7.73
C THR A 266 32.18 3.23 -6.22
N TYR A 267 31.93 4.44 -5.73
CA TYR A 267 31.93 4.75 -4.30
C TYR A 267 30.90 3.93 -3.54
N LEU A 268 29.71 3.80 -4.11
CA LEU A 268 28.65 3.02 -3.53
C LEU A 268 28.96 1.52 -3.50
N ASP A 269 29.66 0.99 -4.50
CA ASP A 269 30.15 -0.39 -4.53
C ASP A 269 31.24 -0.61 -3.46
N ILE A 270 32.14 0.35 -3.25
CA ILE A 270 33.12 0.33 -2.15
C ILE A 270 32.40 0.28 -0.79
N LEU A 271 31.44 1.18 -0.55
CA LEU A 271 30.68 1.21 0.71
C LEU A 271 29.93 -0.11 0.97
N ASN A 272 29.37 -0.72 -0.07
CA ASN A 272 28.72 -2.03 0.05
C ASN A 272 29.74 -3.11 0.41
N GLY A 273 30.93 -3.08 -0.19
CA GLY A 273 32.02 -4.01 0.14
C GLY A 273 32.54 -3.85 1.57
N VAL A 274 32.66 -2.61 2.05
CA VAL A 274 33.02 -2.29 3.44
C VAL A 274 31.96 -2.81 4.40
N GLU A 275 30.67 -2.55 4.13
CA GLU A 275 29.58 -3.08 4.95
C GLU A 275 29.61 -4.60 5.00
N ASN A 276 29.83 -5.29 3.87
CA ASN A 276 29.90 -6.76 3.87
C ASN A 276 31.04 -7.28 4.75
N LYS A 277 32.24 -6.68 4.68
CA LYS A 277 33.37 -7.04 5.56
C LYS A 277 33.05 -6.79 7.03
N VAL A 278 32.36 -5.68 7.34
CA VAL A 278 31.90 -5.38 8.70
C VAL A 278 30.88 -6.42 9.18
N GLN A 279 29.86 -6.73 8.38
CA GLN A 279 28.84 -7.72 8.74
C GLN A 279 29.45 -9.11 8.92
N GLU A 280 30.38 -9.52 8.06
CA GLU A 280 31.11 -10.79 8.20
C GLU A 280 31.90 -10.84 9.53
N ALA A 281 32.65 -9.78 9.86
CA ALA A 281 33.37 -9.70 11.13
C ALA A 281 32.45 -9.68 12.36
N LEU A 282 31.22 -9.18 12.21
CA LEU A 282 30.18 -9.22 13.23
C LEU A 282 29.42 -10.55 13.25
N GLY A 283 29.72 -11.52 12.39
CA GLY A 283 29.01 -12.82 12.31
C GLY A 283 27.58 -12.70 11.76
N ARG A 284 27.32 -11.68 10.92
CA ARG A 284 26.01 -11.30 10.39
C ARG A 284 25.91 -11.52 8.88
N ASN A 285 26.48 -12.64 8.43
CA ASN A 285 26.57 -13.03 7.02
C ASN A 285 25.41 -13.91 6.53
N ASP A 286 24.43 -14.21 7.39
CA ASP A 286 23.19 -14.91 6.96
C ASP A 286 22.43 -14.03 5.94
N PRO A 287 22.02 -14.57 4.77
CA PRO A 287 21.32 -13.79 3.74
C PRO A 287 20.01 -13.15 4.20
N MET A 288 19.38 -13.68 5.25
CA MET A 288 18.17 -13.13 5.86
C MET A 288 18.43 -12.44 7.19
N TRP A 289 19.71 -12.19 7.54
CA TRP A 289 20.07 -11.63 8.84
C TRP A 289 19.32 -10.33 9.12
N ARG A 290 19.35 -9.40 8.17
CA ARG A 290 18.69 -8.10 8.36
C ARG A 290 17.18 -8.24 8.45
N LEU A 291 16.53 -9.13 7.68
CA LEU A 291 15.09 -9.37 7.82
C LEU A 291 14.73 -9.90 9.21
N LYS A 292 15.48 -10.88 9.72
CA LYS A 292 15.27 -11.48 11.04
C LYS A 292 15.53 -10.49 12.19
N HIS A 293 16.33 -9.44 11.94
CA HIS A 293 16.70 -8.42 12.94
C HIS A 293 16.25 -7.01 12.53
N ALA A 294 15.21 -6.90 11.70
CA ALA A 294 14.85 -5.64 11.04
C ALA A 294 14.37 -4.54 12.01
N CYS A 295 13.68 -4.94 13.08
CA CYS A 295 13.10 -4.04 14.06
C CYS A 295 13.30 -4.61 15.46
N VAL A 296 14.01 -3.87 16.31
CA VAL A 296 14.38 -4.28 17.67
C VAL A 296 13.14 -4.59 18.53
N PRO A 297 12.16 -3.67 18.68
CA PRO A 297 10.90 -3.96 19.36
C PRO A 297 10.18 -5.23 18.88
N CYS A 298 10.21 -5.54 17.58
CA CYS A 298 9.53 -6.72 17.04
C CYS A 298 10.30 -8.01 17.27
N THR A 299 11.62 -8.00 17.08
CA THR A 299 12.42 -9.21 16.85
C THR A 299 13.32 -9.59 18.02
N TYR A 300 13.74 -8.63 18.85
CA TYR A 300 14.74 -8.87 19.91
C TYR A 300 14.11 -9.50 21.17
N LYS A 301 13.68 -10.77 21.07
CA LYS A 301 12.94 -11.48 22.12
C LYS A 301 13.77 -11.70 23.40
N LEU A 302 13.14 -11.56 24.57
CA LEU A 302 13.77 -11.75 25.88
C LEU A 302 13.30 -13.02 26.58
N GLN A 303 14.15 -13.59 27.43
CA GLN A 303 13.77 -14.70 28.30
C GLN A 303 12.64 -14.29 29.25
N ASN A 304 11.68 -15.19 29.46
CA ASN A 304 10.53 -15.00 30.35
C ASN A 304 9.61 -13.81 30.00
N GLU A 305 9.65 -13.30 28.76
CA GLU A 305 8.65 -12.31 28.31
C GLU A 305 7.27 -12.97 28.08
N GLU A 306 6.19 -12.21 28.32
CA GLU A 306 4.83 -12.68 28.05
C GLU A 306 4.62 -12.92 26.55
N LYS A 307 3.94 -14.01 26.20
CA LYS A 307 3.69 -14.34 24.80
C LYS A 307 2.57 -13.46 24.24
N LEU A 308 2.94 -12.59 23.31
CA LEU A 308 1.98 -11.79 22.54
C LEU A 308 1.14 -12.67 21.62
N LYS A 309 -0.16 -12.34 21.48
CA LYS A 309 -1.07 -13.02 20.55
C LYS A 309 -0.60 -12.92 19.10
N PHE A 310 -0.13 -11.74 18.70
CA PHE A 310 0.61 -11.56 17.46
C PHE A 310 2.08 -11.29 17.78
N SER A 311 2.96 -12.20 17.36
CA SER A 311 4.41 -12.10 17.57
C SER A 311 5.01 -10.89 16.85
N MET A 312 4.38 -10.51 15.73
CA MET A 312 4.69 -9.36 14.90
C MET A 312 3.43 -8.89 14.16
N LEU A 313 3.27 -7.57 14.06
CA LEU A 313 2.25 -6.93 13.23
C LEU A 313 2.93 -6.29 12.02
N VAL A 314 2.38 -6.54 10.84
CA VAL A 314 2.92 -6.14 9.55
C VAL A 314 1.80 -5.51 8.74
N THR A 315 2.11 -4.47 7.96
CA THR A 315 1.25 -3.98 6.89
C THR A 315 1.94 -4.17 5.54
N MET A 316 1.17 -4.36 4.47
CA MET A 316 1.70 -4.45 3.11
C MET A 316 0.76 -3.83 2.11
N ASP A 317 1.33 -3.16 1.11
CA ASP A 317 0.55 -2.51 0.06
C ASP A 317 1.40 -2.20 -1.19
N GLY A 318 0.73 -1.85 -2.29
CA GLY A 318 1.33 -1.38 -3.54
C GLY A 318 1.22 0.13 -3.75
N ASN A 319 2.22 0.70 -4.41
CA ASN A 319 2.20 2.11 -4.82
C ASN A 319 2.65 2.25 -6.27
N ASP A 320 1.82 2.91 -7.07
CA ASP A 320 2.08 3.12 -8.49
C ASP A 320 2.89 4.40 -8.77
N SER A 321 3.24 5.19 -7.76
CA SER A 321 3.94 6.47 -8.00
C SER A 321 5.34 6.27 -8.59
N LEU A 322 6.06 5.20 -8.23
CA LEU A 322 7.43 4.94 -8.66
C LEU A 322 7.56 4.23 -10.03
N LYS A 323 6.72 4.58 -11.02
CA LYS A 323 6.80 3.98 -12.37
C LYS A 323 8.14 4.27 -13.07
N ARG A 324 8.58 3.34 -13.90
CA ARG A 324 9.74 3.50 -14.80
C ARG A 324 9.30 3.34 -16.25
N LEU A 325 9.72 4.27 -17.10
CA LEU A 325 9.42 4.21 -18.53
C LEU A 325 10.26 3.14 -19.21
N ILE A 326 9.63 2.35 -20.09
CA ILE A 326 10.34 1.39 -20.94
C ILE A 326 10.79 2.05 -22.25
N LYS A 327 12.04 1.82 -22.65
CA LYS A 327 12.53 2.23 -23.98
C LYS A 327 12.18 1.20 -25.04
N ARG A 328 11.67 1.63 -26.19
CA ARG A 328 11.30 0.76 -27.33
C ARG A 328 11.77 1.30 -28.68
N GLU A 329 12.08 0.41 -29.61
CA GLU A 329 12.39 0.73 -31.00
C GLU A 329 11.17 1.31 -31.73
N THR A 330 11.44 2.12 -32.75
CA THR A 330 10.41 2.57 -33.69
C THR A 330 10.33 1.60 -34.86
N ASP A 331 9.25 0.83 -34.93
CA ASP A 331 8.84 0.27 -36.22
C ASP A 331 8.44 1.47 -37.10
N GLY A 332 9.16 1.69 -38.20
CA GLY A 332 8.95 2.79 -39.13
C GLY A 332 7.66 2.70 -39.95
N LEU A 333 6.66 1.98 -39.45
CA LEU A 333 5.36 1.80 -40.10
C LEU A 333 4.28 2.10 -39.06
N GLU A 334 3.42 3.06 -39.39
CA GLU A 334 2.22 3.37 -38.64
C GLU A 334 1.29 2.14 -38.64
N GLY A 335 1.47 1.24 -37.67
CA GLY A 335 0.70 -0.01 -37.58
C GLY A 335 0.90 -0.76 -36.27
N GLU A 336 -0.07 -0.63 -35.37
CA GLU A 336 -0.54 -1.52 -34.29
C GLU A 336 0.42 -2.44 -33.47
N GLY A 337 1.73 -2.23 -33.47
CA GLY A 337 2.68 -2.92 -32.59
C GLY A 337 3.45 -1.98 -31.68
N MET A 338 3.65 -2.33 -30.41
CA MET A 338 4.68 -1.69 -29.58
C MET A 338 6.03 -2.35 -29.90
N GLY A 339 6.96 -1.62 -30.53
CA GLY A 339 8.28 -2.13 -30.92
C GLY A 339 9.09 -2.77 -29.79
N GLU A 340 10.15 -3.52 -30.14
CA GLU A 340 10.99 -4.26 -29.19
C GLU A 340 11.66 -3.35 -28.15
N SER A 341 11.98 -3.89 -26.97
CA SER A 341 12.61 -3.11 -25.91
C SER A 341 14.08 -2.81 -26.25
N MET A 342 14.47 -1.54 -26.11
CA MET A 342 15.86 -1.09 -26.20
C MET A 342 16.55 -1.00 -24.83
N GLU A 343 15.96 -1.59 -23.78
CA GLU A 343 16.58 -1.55 -22.46
C GLU A 343 17.91 -2.29 -22.46
N ARG A 344 18.94 -1.63 -21.93
CA ARG A 344 20.26 -2.25 -21.78
C ARG A 344 20.16 -3.33 -20.70
N ASN A 345 20.59 -4.55 -21.03
CA ASN A 345 20.81 -5.57 -20.01
C ASN A 345 21.94 -5.10 -19.07
N ASP A 346 21.62 -4.82 -17.81
CA ASP A 346 22.59 -4.42 -16.78
C ASP A 346 22.71 -5.58 -15.79
N PRO A 347 23.83 -6.32 -15.78
CA PRO A 347 23.98 -7.51 -14.94
C PRO A 347 24.18 -7.18 -13.46
N ARG A 348 24.27 -5.90 -13.09
CA ARG A 348 24.43 -5.49 -11.70
C ARG A 348 23.12 -5.70 -10.94
N THR A 349 23.24 -6.27 -9.75
CA THR A 349 22.14 -6.42 -8.79
C THR A 349 22.35 -5.48 -7.60
N VAL A 350 21.27 -5.13 -6.92
CA VAL A 350 21.35 -4.30 -5.74
C VAL A 350 21.73 -5.18 -4.54
N HIS A 351 22.70 -4.74 -3.76
CA HIS A 351 23.14 -5.45 -2.56
C HIS A 351 22.13 -5.32 -1.40
N GLY A 352 22.01 -6.37 -0.60
CA GLY A 352 21.12 -6.46 0.56
C GLY A 352 19.90 -7.35 0.31
N ASP A 353 19.09 -7.51 1.35
CA ASP A 353 17.95 -8.43 1.44
C ASP A 353 16.59 -7.69 1.51
N TYR A 354 16.56 -6.39 1.19
CA TYR A 354 15.31 -5.64 1.10
C TYR A 354 14.50 -6.03 -0.15
N TYR A 355 15.18 -6.26 -1.29
CA TYR A 355 14.52 -6.47 -2.57
C TYR A 355 14.29 -7.96 -2.85
N LEU A 356 13.03 -8.36 -3.05
CA LEU A 356 12.74 -9.67 -3.63
C LEU A 356 13.01 -9.66 -5.13
N SER A 357 13.62 -10.73 -5.62
CA SER A 357 13.93 -10.90 -7.03
C SER A 357 12.65 -11.11 -7.84
N ARG A 358 12.73 -10.83 -9.14
CA ARG A 358 11.59 -11.07 -10.05
C ARG A 358 11.27 -12.56 -10.11
N GLU A 359 12.31 -13.39 -10.15
CA GLU A 359 12.22 -14.84 -10.19
C GLU A 359 11.56 -15.40 -8.92
N GLU A 360 11.82 -14.81 -7.75
CA GLU A 360 11.18 -15.19 -6.50
C GLU A 360 9.68 -14.83 -6.47
N VAL A 361 9.32 -13.66 -6.99
CA VAL A 361 7.94 -13.21 -7.07
C VAL A 361 7.14 -13.97 -8.12
N ASP A 362 7.73 -14.23 -9.30
CA ASP A 362 7.04 -14.86 -10.43
C ASP A 362 6.71 -16.35 -10.17
N LYS A 363 7.32 -17.01 -9.18
CA LYS A 363 6.89 -18.33 -8.64
C LYS A 363 5.43 -18.34 -8.20
N TRP A 364 4.89 -17.18 -7.82
CA TRP A 364 3.53 -17.00 -7.32
C TRP A 364 2.56 -16.45 -8.39
N ALA A 365 3.01 -16.30 -9.63
CA ALA A 365 2.15 -15.89 -10.75
C ALA A 365 1.10 -16.98 -11.04
N ARG A 366 -0.11 -16.58 -11.47
CA ARG A 366 -1.25 -17.50 -11.68
C ARG A 366 -0.91 -18.70 -12.56
N GLU A 367 -0.16 -18.48 -13.64
CA GLU A 367 0.30 -19.52 -14.57
C GLU A 367 1.19 -20.58 -13.89
N SER A 368 1.97 -20.20 -12.87
CA SER A 368 2.81 -21.11 -12.08
C SER A 368 2.05 -21.79 -10.92
N VAL A 369 0.91 -21.23 -10.52
CA VAL A 369 0.05 -21.77 -9.46
C VAL A 369 -0.96 -22.76 -10.03
N ASP A 370 -1.51 -22.52 -11.23
CA ASP A 370 -2.46 -23.41 -11.91
C ASP A 370 -1.86 -24.76 -12.36
N LEU A 371 -0.55 -24.82 -12.65
CA LEU A 371 0.14 -26.05 -13.05
C LEU A 371 0.30 -27.09 -11.92
N LEU A 372 -0.04 -26.72 -10.67
CA LEU A 372 0.26 -27.52 -9.48
C LEU A 372 -0.90 -27.51 -8.45
N ALA A 373 -2.10 -27.07 -8.85
CA ALA A 373 -3.28 -27.11 -7.99
C ALA A 373 -3.91 -28.52 -7.99
N VAL A 374 -4.08 -29.10 -6.80
CA VAL A 374 -4.76 -30.38 -6.56
C VAL A 374 -6.24 -30.28 -6.95
N ASP A 375 -6.68 -31.29 -7.70
CA ASP A 375 -8.05 -31.71 -8.06
C ASP A 375 -9.19 -30.69 -7.82
N LYS A 376 -9.65 -30.07 -8.91
CA LYS A 376 -10.75 -29.08 -8.95
C LYS A 376 -12.14 -29.67 -8.57
N ASN A 377 -12.23 -30.95 -8.22
CA ASN A 377 -13.50 -31.67 -8.03
C ASN A 377 -14.02 -31.76 -6.58
N LYS A 378 -13.48 -30.99 -5.63
CA LYS A 378 -14.10 -30.81 -4.29
C LYS A 378 -14.38 -29.34 -4.00
N ILE A 379 -15.33 -28.75 -4.72
CA ILE A 379 -15.91 -27.46 -4.37
C ILE A 379 -17.35 -27.71 -3.96
N SER A 380 -17.61 -27.78 -2.65
CA SER A 380 -18.92 -27.44 -2.12
C SER A 380 -19.17 -25.96 -2.40
N GLU A 381 -20.37 -25.61 -2.87
CA GLU A 381 -20.86 -24.23 -3.01
C GLU A 381 -20.78 -23.48 -1.66
N SER A 382 -19.60 -22.95 -1.34
CA SER A 382 -19.42 -22.04 -0.22
C SER A 382 -19.64 -20.61 -0.71
N SER A 383 -20.45 -19.85 0.03
CA SER A 383 -20.95 -18.52 -0.28
C SER A 383 -19.93 -17.57 -0.96
N PRO A 384 -20.37 -16.75 -1.94
CA PRO A 384 -19.56 -15.66 -2.47
C PRO A 384 -19.03 -14.77 -1.32
N GLY A 385 -17.79 -14.31 -1.44
CA GLY A 385 -17.15 -13.43 -0.46
C GLY A 385 -17.96 -12.17 -0.23
N LEU A 386 -18.09 -11.81 1.05
CA LEU A 386 -18.94 -10.71 1.53
C LEU A 386 -18.58 -9.35 0.89
N CYS A 387 -17.38 -9.21 0.32
CA CYS A 387 -16.85 -8.00 -0.35
C CYS A 387 -16.54 -8.20 -1.86
N ASP A 388 -17.01 -9.29 -2.49
CA ASP A 388 -16.54 -9.71 -3.83
C ASP A 388 -16.80 -8.69 -4.96
N ASP A 389 -17.74 -7.76 -4.80
CA ASP A 389 -18.15 -6.84 -5.89
C ASP A 389 -17.40 -5.50 -5.96
N ARG A 390 -16.49 -5.18 -5.02
CA ARG A 390 -16.03 -3.77 -4.85
C ARG A 390 -14.60 -3.43 -5.27
N TRP A 391 -13.72 -4.41 -5.39
CA TRP A 391 -12.35 -4.18 -5.85
C TRP A 391 -12.13 -4.99 -7.12
N LYS A 392 -12.62 -4.44 -8.24
CA LYS A 392 -12.01 -4.74 -9.52
C LYS A 392 -10.61 -4.14 -9.46
N ASN A 393 -9.59 -5.00 -9.43
CA ASN A 393 -8.25 -4.62 -9.92
C ASN A 393 -8.50 -3.81 -11.19
N MET A 394 -7.88 -2.62 -11.29
CA MET A 394 -8.14 -1.66 -12.38
C MET A 394 -8.40 -2.39 -13.69
N ALA A 395 -9.60 -2.18 -14.26
CA ALA A 395 -10.07 -2.89 -15.44
C ALA A 395 -8.94 -3.05 -16.48
N SER A 396 -8.60 -4.31 -16.76
CA SER A 396 -7.49 -4.75 -17.62
C SER A 396 -7.48 -4.07 -18.99
N ASP A 397 -8.66 -3.67 -19.47
CA ASP A 397 -8.86 -3.28 -20.86
C ASP A 397 -8.56 -1.79 -21.11
N LYS A 398 -8.69 -0.92 -20.09
CA LYS A 398 -8.27 0.49 -20.17
C LYS A 398 -6.82 0.72 -19.74
N THR A 399 -6.23 -0.24 -19.04
CA THR A 399 -4.86 -0.17 -18.50
C THR A 399 -3.80 -0.82 -19.39
N SER A 400 -4.16 -1.73 -20.30
CA SER A 400 -3.20 -2.39 -21.21
C SER A 400 -2.40 -1.39 -22.09
N ARG A 401 -3.05 -0.34 -22.62
CA ARG A 401 -2.37 0.74 -23.36
C ARG A 401 -1.48 1.62 -22.47
N MET A 402 -1.86 1.81 -21.20
CA MET A 402 -1.10 2.61 -20.23
C MET A 402 0.11 1.84 -19.67
N TRP A 403 0.02 0.51 -19.58
CA TRP A 403 1.09 -0.39 -19.11
C TRP A 403 2.15 -0.70 -20.17
N GLY A 404 1.88 -0.53 -21.46
CA GLY A 404 2.94 -0.74 -22.45
C GLY A 404 4.01 0.37 -22.48
N ILE A 405 3.75 1.51 -21.81
CA ILE A 405 4.68 2.64 -21.63
C ILE A 405 5.61 2.45 -20.42
N PHE A 406 5.18 1.70 -19.40
CA PHE A 406 5.94 1.50 -18.15
C PHE A 406 6.32 0.04 -17.98
N ASP A 407 7.60 -0.25 -17.75
CA ASP A 407 8.03 -1.62 -17.46
C ASP A 407 7.71 -1.97 -16.00
N GLU A 408 8.24 -1.19 -15.06
CA GLU A 408 7.81 -1.16 -13.67
C GLU A 408 6.72 -0.10 -13.51
N THR A 409 5.58 -0.52 -13.01
CA THR A 409 4.42 0.34 -12.76
C THR A 409 4.39 0.88 -11.33
N GLY A 410 5.35 0.49 -10.49
CA GLY A 410 5.36 0.84 -9.07
C GLY A 410 6.26 -0.06 -8.23
N ILE A 411 6.04 -0.04 -6.92
CA ILE A 411 6.61 -0.99 -5.95
C ILE A 411 5.51 -1.60 -5.09
N PHE A 412 5.73 -2.81 -4.60
CA PHE A 412 4.95 -3.43 -3.52
C PHE A 412 5.89 -3.66 -2.34
N LEU A 413 5.45 -3.39 -1.11
CA LEU A 413 6.30 -3.54 0.07
C LEU A 413 5.53 -3.99 1.29
N SER A 414 6.27 -4.36 2.34
CA SER A 414 5.75 -4.57 3.68
C SER A 414 6.58 -3.87 4.74
N LEU A 415 5.90 -3.44 5.80
CA LEU A 415 6.47 -2.72 6.95
C LEU A 415 6.06 -3.41 8.24
N CYS A 416 6.92 -3.39 9.26
CA CYS A 416 6.45 -3.69 10.62
C CYS A 416 5.63 -2.51 11.18
N ARG A 417 4.95 -2.73 12.31
CA ARG A 417 4.21 -1.67 13.01
C ARG A 417 5.01 -0.42 13.37
N HIS A 418 6.33 -0.55 13.54
CA HIS A 418 7.23 0.57 13.84
C HIS A 418 7.77 1.27 12.59
N GLY A 419 7.33 0.88 11.39
CA GLY A 419 7.68 1.53 10.13
C GLY A 419 8.94 1.01 9.43
N HIS A 420 9.62 0.00 9.97
CA HIS A 420 10.79 -0.60 9.31
C HIS A 420 10.38 -1.40 8.08
N VAL A 421 11.10 -1.23 6.97
CA VAL A 421 10.84 -1.99 5.74
C VAL A 421 11.30 -3.44 5.91
N LEU A 422 10.38 -4.37 5.70
CA LEU A 422 10.66 -5.80 5.77
C LEU A 422 11.11 -6.29 4.40
N VAL A 423 10.27 -6.15 3.38
CA VAL A 423 10.60 -6.50 1.98
C VAL A 423 9.96 -5.50 1.01
N VAL A 424 10.61 -5.30 -0.14
CA VAL A 424 10.12 -4.50 -1.27
C VAL A 424 10.34 -5.25 -2.59
N MET A 425 9.49 -5.02 -3.58
CA MET A 425 9.60 -5.61 -4.91
C MET A 425 9.01 -4.69 -5.97
N ASP A 426 9.42 -4.89 -7.22
CA ASP A 426 8.89 -4.11 -8.34
C ASP A 426 7.58 -4.71 -8.85
N MET A 427 6.59 -3.84 -9.10
CA MET A 427 5.39 -4.23 -9.82
C MET A 427 5.62 -4.14 -11.33
N VAL A 428 5.84 -5.27 -11.99
CA VAL A 428 6.26 -5.32 -13.42
C VAL A 428 5.05 -5.54 -14.33
N ARG A 429 4.79 -4.58 -15.22
CA ARG A 429 3.72 -4.58 -16.24
C ARG A 429 2.34 -4.99 -15.73
N SER A 430 2.07 -4.75 -14.44
CA SER A 430 0.83 -5.10 -13.78
C SER A 430 0.57 -4.12 -12.65
N GLY A 431 -0.69 -3.87 -12.30
CA GLY A 431 -1.01 -3.37 -10.95
C GLY A 431 -0.73 -4.42 -9.87
N GLU A 432 -1.31 -4.24 -8.69
CA GLU A 432 -1.25 -5.20 -7.59
C GLU A 432 -1.94 -6.53 -7.95
N GLN A 433 -1.12 -7.52 -8.34
CA GLN A 433 -1.55 -8.90 -8.55
C GLN A 433 -1.33 -9.70 -7.27
N SER A 434 -2.05 -10.81 -7.11
CA SER A 434 -1.92 -11.69 -5.93
C SER A 434 -0.51 -12.27 -5.72
N LYS A 435 0.35 -12.28 -6.74
CA LYS A 435 1.73 -12.79 -6.62
C LYS A 435 2.59 -11.98 -5.65
N TYR A 436 2.41 -10.66 -5.58
CA TYR A 436 3.21 -9.79 -4.70
C TYR A 436 2.93 -10.06 -3.22
N PRO A 437 1.67 -9.99 -2.72
CA PRO A 437 1.40 -10.31 -1.33
C PRO A 437 1.70 -11.78 -0.98
N LEU A 438 1.58 -12.74 -1.92
CA LEU A 438 2.00 -14.13 -1.68
C LEU A 438 3.52 -14.26 -1.49
N ALA A 439 4.32 -13.60 -2.34
CA ALA A 439 5.78 -13.59 -2.21
C ALA A 439 6.23 -12.93 -0.91
N THR A 440 5.58 -11.83 -0.52
CA THR A 440 5.76 -11.17 0.77
C THR A 440 5.47 -12.15 1.91
N VAL A 441 4.29 -12.77 1.93
CA VAL A 441 3.91 -13.72 3.00
C VAL A 441 4.92 -14.87 3.11
N ASN A 442 5.38 -15.45 1.99
CA ASN A 442 6.39 -16.50 2.05
C ASN A 442 7.66 -16.01 2.77
N SER A 443 8.16 -14.83 2.40
CA SER A 443 9.38 -14.25 2.99
C SER A 443 9.21 -13.95 4.48
N LEU A 444 8.03 -13.46 4.89
CA LEU A 444 7.70 -13.20 6.30
C LEU A 444 7.61 -14.50 7.11
N LEU A 445 7.04 -15.57 6.55
CA LEU A 445 6.97 -16.87 7.22
C LEU A 445 8.35 -17.54 7.35
N ASP A 446 9.24 -17.34 6.39
CA ASP A 446 10.63 -17.80 6.46
C ASP A 446 11.42 -17.06 7.55
N ALA A 447 11.14 -15.77 7.76
CA ALA A 447 11.89 -14.95 8.71
C ALA A 447 11.34 -15.00 10.16
N PHE A 448 10.03 -14.92 10.34
CA PHE A 448 9.42 -14.64 11.66
C PHE A 448 8.59 -15.80 12.21
N GLY A 449 8.29 -16.81 11.39
CA GLY A 449 7.59 -18.01 11.84
C GLY A 449 6.12 -17.77 12.22
N GLU A 450 5.76 -18.09 13.46
CA GLU A 450 4.37 -18.19 13.90
C GLU A 450 3.74 -16.86 14.36
N ASN A 451 2.41 -16.79 14.27
CA ASN A 451 1.54 -15.77 14.86
C ASN A 451 1.75 -14.35 14.28
N ILE A 452 2.02 -14.25 12.98
CA ILE A 452 2.13 -12.96 12.28
C ILE A 452 0.73 -12.45 11.93
N GLY A 453 0.43 -11.21 12.31
CA GLY A 453 -0.76 -10.47 11.87
C GLY A 453 -0.42 -9.55 10.71
N ILE A 454 -1.09 -9.70 9.57
CA ILE A 454 -0.79 -8.97 8.34
C ILE A 454 -1.98 -8.12 7.90
N GLY A 455 -1.85 -6.81 8.04
CA GLY A 455 -2.74 -5.80 7.49
C GLY A 455 -2.59 -5.65 5.98
N TYR A 456 -3.72 -5.61 5.30
CA TYR A 456 -3.81 -5.29 3.87
C TYR A 456 -5.21 -4.73 3.57
N ASP A 457 -5.35 -3.75 2.68
CA ASP A 457 -6.62 -3.12 2.29
C ASP A 457 -7.70 -4.13 1.90
N ILE A 458 -7.26 -5.16 1.18
CA ILE A 458 -8.09 -6.27 0.73
C ILE A 458 -7.87 -7.53 1.56
N GLY A 459 -7.41 -7.40 2.81
CA GLY A 459 -7.06 -8.50 3.71
C GLY A 459 -8.16 -9.56 3.84
N CYS A 460 -9.42 -9.15 3.87
CA CYS A 460 -10.58 -10.06 3.91
C CYS A 460 -10.67 -10.96 2.67
N LYS A 461 -10.37 -10.44 1.48
CA LYS A 461 -10.33 -11.18 0.20
C LYS A 461 -9.01 -11.94 0.05
N PHE A 462 -7.91 -11.33 0.47
CA PHE A 462 -6.59 -11.94 0.42
C PHE A 462 -6.52 -13.19 1.30
N LYS A 463 -7.23 -13.22 2.44
CA LYS A 463 -7.37 -14.43 3.27
C LYS A 463 -7.79 -15.66 2.47
N LYS A 464 -8.81 -15.53 1.62
CA LYS A 464 -9.27 -16.63 0.75
C LYS A 464 -8.19 -17.00 -0.27
N THR A 465 -7.57 -16.00 -0.90
CA THR A 465 -6.47 -16.20 -1.85
C THR A 465 -5.30 -16.96 -1.21
N LEU A 466 -4.91 -16.60 0.01
CA LEU A 466 -3.84 -17.24 0.76
C LEU A 466 -4.20 -18.69 1.10
N GLN A 467 -5.40 -18.92 1.63
CA GLN A 467 -5.90 -20.26 1.96
C GLN A 467 -5.96 -21.20 0.75
N GLN A 468 -6.32 -20.69 -0.41
CA GLN A 468 -6.40 -21.46 -1.66
C GLN A 468 -5.04 -21.63 -2.36
N SER A 469 -4.02 -20.87 -1.94
CA SER A 469 -2.67 -20.98 -2.50
C SER A 469 -1.88 -22.14 -1.89
N LYS A 470 -0.74 -22.48 -2.49
CA LYS A 470 0.21 -23.46 -1.92
C LYS A 470 0.77 -23.04 -0.56
N LEU A 471 0.72 -21.75 -0.21
CA LEU A 471 1.11 -21.27 1.12
C LEU A 471 0.03 -21.49 2.17
N GLY A 472 -1.22 -21.76 1.78
CA GLY A 472 -2.36 -21.91 2.68
C GLY A 472 -2.09 -22.86 3.85
N PRO A 473 -1.62 -24.11 3.62
CA PRO A 473 -1.31 -25.05 4.70
C PRO A 473 -0.23 -24.53 5.65
N ARG A 474 0.83 -23.93 5.12
CA ARG A 474 1.95 -23.39 5.91
C ARG A 474 1.54 -22.16 6.71
N ALA A 475 0.79 -21.25 6.09
CA ALA A 475 0.26 -20.07 6.76
C ALA A 475 -0.72 -20.47 7.88
N ALA A 476 -1.52 -21.51 7.67
CA ALA A 476 -2.41 -22.05 8.69
C ALA A 476 -1.63 -22.71 9.85
N SER A 477 -0.61 -23.53 9.56
CA SER A 477 0.22 -24.17 10.60
C SER A 477 0.97 -23.13 11.45
N LEU A 478 1.43 -22.04 10.81
CA LEU A 478 2.09 -20.93 11.47
C LEU A 478 1.11 -19.88 12.04
N LYS A 479 -0.21 -20.13 12.01
CA LYS A 479 -1.24 -19.24 12.58
C LYS A 479 -1.18 -17.80 12.04
N THR A 480 -0.87 -17.63 10.76
CA THR A 480 -0.88 -16.33 10.08
C THR A 480 -2.30 -15.79 9.98
N THR A 481 -2.50 -14.52 10.35
CA THR A 481 -3.82 -13.88 10.30
C THR A 481 -3.80 -12.72 9.31
N CYS A 482 -4.72 -12.73 8.33
CA CYS A 482 -4.97 -11.58 7.46
C CYS A 482 -5.95 -10.62 8.13
N LEU A 483 -5.60 -9.35 8.15
CA LEU A 483 -6.27 -8.26 8.85
C LEU A 483 -6.56 -7.13 7.86
N VAL A 484 -7.49 -6.25 8.21
CA VAL A 484 -7.80 -5.05 7.42
C VAL A 484 -7.46 -3.82 8.27
N GLY A 485 -6.71 -2.89 7.68
CA GLY A 485 -6.34 -1.64 8.34
C GLY A 485 -7.55 -0.81 8.75
N SER A 486 -7.38 0.07 9.74
CA SER A 486 -8.49 0.85 10.32
C SER A 486 -9.08 1.87 9.35
N PHE A 487 -8.25 2.54 8.54
CA PHE A 487 -8.71 3.55 7.57
C PHE A 487 -9.48 2.90 6.42
N HIS A 488 -9.01 1.75 5.95
CA HIS A 488 -9.69 1.01 4.88
C HIS A 488 -10.86 0.19 5.41
N GLY A 489 -10.77 -0.32 6.63
CA GLY A 489 -11.79 -1.13 7.30
C GLY A 489 -13.16 -0.48 7.28
N HIS A 490 -13.25 0.83 7.50
CA HIS A 490 -14.52 1.56 7.46
C HIS A 490 -15.17 1.65 6.07
N ALA A 491 -14.42 1.45 4.99
CA ALA A 491 -14.97 1.37 3.64
C ALA A 491 -15.55 -0.02 3.30
N HIS A 492 -15.20 -1.06 4.08
CA HIS A 492 -15.81 -2.38 3.94
C HIS A 492 -17.26 -2.38 4.42
N ASN A 493 -18.01 -3.41 4.03
CA ASN A 493 -19.38 -3.59 4.54
C ASN A 493 -19.35 -3.87 6.05
N ARG A 494 -20.47 -3.61 6.73
CA ARG A 494 -20.54 -3.72 8.19
C ARG A 494 -20.18 -5.11 8.72
N ILE A 495 -20.58 -6.19 8.06
CA ILE A 495 -20.25 -7.57 8.47
C ILE A 495 -18.74 -7.80 8.43
N CYS A 496 -18.08 -7.36 7.35
CA CYS A 496 -16.63 -7.42 7.22
C CYS A 496 -15.93 -6.56 8.29
N GLN A 497 -16.51 -5.41 8.67
CA GLN A 497 -15.99 -4.62 9.79
C GLN A 497 -16.05 -5.40 11.11
N LEU A 498 -17.17 -6.07 11.40
CA LEU A 498 -17.34 -6.84 12.64
C LEU A 498 -16.31 -7.98 12.76
N GLU A 499 -15.92 -8.59 11.64
CA GLU A 499 -14.95 -9.70 11.62
C GLU A 499 -13.48 -9.26 11.54
N HIS A 500 -13.20 -8.12 10.92
CA HIS A 500 -11.84 -7.77 10.48
C HIS A 500 -11.36 -6.37 10.86
N LEU A 501 -12.22 -5.49 11.37
CA LEU A 501 -11.80 -4.16 11.81
C LEU A 501 -10.88 -4.28 13.02
N ALA A 502 -9.74 -3.60 12.96
CA ALA A 502 -8.70 -3.60 13.99
C ALA A 502 -9.24 -3.48 15.43
N THR A 503 -10.20 -2.58 15.66
CA THR A 503 -10.81 -2.35 16.98
C THR A 503 -11.44 -3.60 17.59
N TYR A 504 -12.00 -4.50 16.77
CA TYR A 504 -12.66 -5.72 17.24
C TYR A 504 -11.72 -6.94 17.27
N VAL A 505 -10.51 -6.84 16.70
CA VAL A 505 -9.53 -7.93 16.69
C VAL A 505 -8.70 -7.91 17.97
N GLU A 506 -8.88 -8.94 18.80
CA GLU A 506 -8.06 -9.13 20.00
C GLU A 506 -6.59 -9.42 19.66
N GLY A 507 -5.69 -8.78 20.40
CA GLY A 507 -4.23 -8.91 20.31
C GLY A 507 -3.56 -7.82 19.48
N LEU A 508 -4.35 -6.99 18.81
CA LEU A 508 -3.84 -5.95 17.91
C LEU A 508 -3.31 -4.73 18.66
N GLY A 509 -3.78 -4.49 19.88
CA GLY A 509 -3.54 -3.22 20.56
C GLY A 509 -4.20 -2.05 19.84
N ASN A 510 -3.57 -0.87 19.90
CA ASN A 510 -4.06 0.35 19.24
C ASN A 510 -3.54 0.52 17.80
N GLU A 511 -3.00 -0.56 17.22
CA GLU A 511 -2.43 -0.55 15.88
C GLU A 511 -3.49 -0.32 14.80
N ASP A 512 -3.22 0.60 13.87
CA ASP A 512 -4.13 0.87 12.75
C ASP A 512 -3.79 0.07 11.48
N LEU A 513 -2.55 -0.44 11.36
CA LEU A 513 -2.01 -1.18 10.21
C LEU A 513 -1.90 -0.34 8.92
N GLU A 514 -1.76 0.98 9.02
CA GLU A 514 -1.75 1.93 7.89
C GLU A 514 -0.35 2.54 7.64
N GLY A 515 0.71 1.81 8.00
CA GLY A 515 2.08 2.30 7.88
C GLY A 515 2.56 2.52 6.43
N CYS A 516 1.90 1.91 5.44
CA CYS A 516 2.29 2.01 4.03
C CYS A 516 2.10 3.42 3.46
N GLU A 517 1.00 4.09 3.80
CA GLU A 517 0.63 5.40 3.25
C GLU A 517 1.61 6.52 3.68
N PRO A 518 1.99 6.65 4.97
CA PRO A 518 3.05 7.55 5.38
C PRO A 518 4.37 7.27 4.64
N PHE A 519 4.76 6.01 4.52
CA PHE A 519 5.97 5.64 3.79
C PHE A 519 5.90 6.04 2.31
N PHE A 520 4.77 5.79 1.64
CA PHE A 520 4.56 6.15 0.25
C PHE A 520 4.58 7.66 0.04
N SER A 521 3.95 8.43 0.94
CA SER A 521 4.00 9.89 0.89
C SER A 521 5.44 10.42 0.79
N ARG A 522 6.34 9.84 1.59
CA ARG A 522 7.76 10.23 1.64
C ARG A 522 8.55 9.70 0.45
N SER A 523 8.40 8.42 0.13
CA SER A 523 9.14 7.78 -0.97
C SER A 523 8.72 8.27 -2.36
N ASN A 524 7.53 8.85 -2.51
CA ASN A 524 7.08 9.48 -3.76
C ASN A 524 8.02 10.59 -4.26
N ALA A 525 8.82 11.21 -3.39
CA ALA A 525 9.84 12.17 -3.81
C ALA A 525 10.92 11.57 -4.71
N LEU A 526 11.13 10.24 -4.68
CA LEU A 526 12.06 9.54 -5.58
C LEU A 526 11.57 9.51 -7.02
N ALA A 527 10.26 9.64 -7.23
CA ALA A 527 9.55 9.37 -8.48
C ALA A 527 10.07 10.16 -9.68
N SER A 528 10.53 11.40 -9.47
CA SER A 528 11.11 12.25 -10.51
C SER A 528 12.48 11.74 -10.98
N SER A 529 13.31 11.36 -10.02
CA SER A 529 14.69 10.93 -10.27
C SER A 529 14.82 9.49 -10.76
N THR A 530 13.81 8.63 -10.52
CA THR A 530 13.84 7.21 -10.90
C THR A 530 13.05 6.88 -12.17
N ARG A 531 12.23 7.82 -12.68
CA ARG A 531 11.32 7.62 -13.84
C ARG A 531 12.00 7.09 -15.10
N HIS A 532 13.18 7.62 -15.39
CA HIS A 532 13.95 7.35 -16.60
C HIS A 532 15.26 6.61 -16.32
N ALA A 533 15.52 6.28 -15.06
CA ALA A 533 16.69 5.52 -14.67
C ALA A 533 16.64 4.12 -15.32
N SER A 534 17.80 3.47 -15.48
CA SER A 534 17.80 2.03 -15.76
C SER A 534 17.23 1.26 -14.57
N ILE A 535 16.85 -0.01 -14.80
CA ILE A 535 16.37 -0.91 -13.73
C ILE A 535 17.33 -0.93 -12.54
N PHE A 536 18.63 -1.11 -12.78
CA PHE A 536 19.66 -1.12 -11.73
C PHE A 536 19.66 0.17 -10.89
N HIS A 537 19.90 1.34 -11.51
CA HIS A 537 19.98 2.61 -10.77
C HIS A 537 18.66 2.98 -10.07
N ARG A 538 17.51 2.61 -10.64
CA ARG A 538 16.21 2.77 -9.97
C ARG A 538 16.17 2.00 -8.65
N ARG A 539 16.45 0.68 -8.70
CA ARG A 539 16.49 -0.16 -7.49
C ARG A 539 17.57 0.30 -6.52
N GLN A 540 18.75 0.67 -7.03
CA GLN A 540 19.87 1.13 -6.22
C GLN A 540 19.49 2.39 -5.42
N LYS A 541 18.80 3.35 -6.04
CA LYS A 541 18.34 4.57 -5.36
C LYS A 541 17.23 4.29 -4.34
N ILE A 542 16.25 3.45 -4.69
CA ILE A 542 15.17 3.05 -3.75
C ILE A 542 15.75 2.31 -2.54
N ASN A 543 16.61 1.32 -2.76
CA ASN A 543 17.23 0.54 -1.68
C ASN A 543 18.07 1.40 -0.74
N LYS A 544 18.85 2.35 -1.28
CA LYS A 544 19.66 3.27 -0.45
C LYS A 544 18.79 4.19 0.37
N TYR A 545 17.71 4.70 -0.22
CA TYR A 545 16.74 5.53 0.50
C TYR A 545 16.09 4.75 1.65
N ILE A 546 15.62 3.53 1.40
CA ILE A 546 15.07 2.64 2.43
C ILE A 546 16.09 2.35 3.53
N LYS A 547 17.31 1.92 3.17
CA LYS A 547 18.37 1.65 4.15
C LYS A 547 18.69 2.89 4.99
N HIS A 548 18.70 4.08 4.39
CA HIS A 548 18.91 5.33 5.12
C HIS A 548 17.77 5.60 6.11
N LEU A 549 16.52 5.52 5.66
CA LEU A 549 15.34 5.71 6.51
C LEU A 549 15.37 4.76 7.70
N ASP A 550 15.50 3.45 7.45
CA ASP A 550 15.45 2.45 8.51
C ASP A 550 16.56 2.63 9.54
N THR A 551 17.79 2.95 9.11
CA THR A 551 18.95 3.05 10.00
C THR A 551 19.13 4.41 10.68
N ARG A 552 18.52 5.48 10.15
CA ARG A 552 18.74 6.86 10.65
C ARG A 552 17.50 7.51 11.23
N GLU A 553 16.34 7.19 10.69
CA GLU A 553 15.11 7.87 11.06
C GLU A 553 14.16 6.93 11.79
N THR A 554 13.79 5.81 11.17
CA THR A 554 12.87 4.83 11.78
C THR A 554 13.43 4.29 13.09
N TYR A 555 14.73 3.94 13.12
CA TYR A 555 15.38 3.53 14.37
C TYR A 555 15.32 4.64 15.42
N LEU A 556 15.71 5.88 15.07
CA LEU A 556 15.74 7.02 16.00
C LEU A 556 14.33 7.40 16.52
N SER A 557 13.28 7.17 15.74
CA SER A 557 11.90 7.42 16.15
C SER A 557 11.31 6.33 17.05
N LEU A 558 11.96 5.16 17.21
CA LEU A 558 11.39 4.06 17.99
C LEU A 558 10.96 4.49 19.39
N SER A 559 11.83 5.15 20.15
CA SER A 559 11.49 5.57 21.51
C SER A 559 10.40 6.64 21.55
N SER A 560 10.35 7.59 20.60
CA SER A 560 9.28 8.59 20.57
C SER A 560 7.93 7.93 20.23
N THR A 561 7.90 7.03 19.23
CA THR A 561 6.70 6.25 18.91
C THR A 561 6.22 5.43 20.11
N LEU A 562 7.12 4.73 20.81
CA LEU A 562 6.75 3.93 21.98
C LEU A 562 6.19 4.79 23.12
N VAL A 563 6.84 5.92 23.45
CA VAL A 563 6.40 6.83 24.52
C VAL A 563 5.05 7.47 24.18
N THR A 564 4.88 7.96 22.95
CA THR A 564 3.63 8.58 22.50
C THR A 564 2.48 7.58 22.47
N SER A 565 2.71 6.37 21.98
CA SER A 565 1.72 5.30 22.02
C SER A 565 1.34 4.90 23.45
N TYR A 566 2.30 4.91 24.38
CA TYR A 566 2.05 4.64 25.79
C TYR A 566 1.13 5.70 26.41
N LYS A 567 1.44 6.99 26.20
CA LYS A 567 0.61 8.11 26.67
C LYS A 567 -0.81 8.04 26.11
N ARG A 568 -0.96 7.83 24.80
CA ARG A 568 -2.26 7.68 24.13
C ARG A 568 -3.07 6.49 24.68
N ALA A 569 -2.40 5.38 25.00
CA ALA A 569 -3.08 4.24 25.62
C ALA A 569 -3.57 4.60 27.03
N LEU A 570 -2.77 5.29 27.85
CA LEU A 570 -3.20 5.75 29.17
C LEU A 570 -4.38 6.73 29.12
N GLU A 571 -4.40 7.64 28.16
CA GLU A 571 -5.52 8.56 27.94
C GLU A 571 -6.83 7.82 27.66
N ILE A 572 -6.78 6.74 26.87
CA ILE A 572 -7.95 5.89 26.62
C ILE A 572 -8.39 5.17 27.91
N LEU A 573 -7.43 4.65 28.68
CA LEU A 573 -7.70 3.93 29.92
C LEU A 573 -8.29 4.84 31.02
N ALA A 574 -7.99 6.14 31.01
CA ALA A 574 -8.63 7.10 31.91
C ALA A 574 -10.16 7.14 31.76
N GLY A 575 -10.70 6.74 30.59
CA GLY A 575 -12.13 6.64 30.34
C GLY A 575 -12.83 5.40 30.91
N GLU A 576 -12.10 4.43 31.45
CA GLU A 576 -12.65 3.12 31.86
C GLU A 576 -13.59 3.20 33.07
N ALA A 577 -13.24 4.00 34.07
CA ALA A 577 -14.10 4.23 35.24
C ALA A 577 -15.42 4.90 34.84
N SER A 578 -15.36 5.88 33.93
CA SER A 578 -16.54 6.58 33.42
C SER A 578 -17.46 5.63 32.64
N LEU A 579 -16.91 4.77 31.78
CA LEU A 579 -17.69 3.78 31.04
C LEU A 579 -18.40 2.80 32.00
N SER A 580 -17.69 2.34 33.03
CA SER A 580 -18.25 1.42 34.03
C SER A 580 -19.39 2.06 34.82
N GLN A 581 -19.23 3.31 35.24
CA GLN A 581 -20.28 4.08 35.91
C GLN A 581 -21.50 4.26 35.00
N GLN A 582 -21.29 4.67 33.74
CA GLN A 582 -22.39 4.85 32.79
C GLN A 582 -23.15 3.55 32.47
N ALA A 583 -22.45 2.40 32.46
CA ALA A 583 -23.09 1.11 32.29
C ALA A 583 -23.97 0.77 33.50
N HIS A 584 -23.44 0.97 34.71
CA HIS A 584 -24.19 0.78 35.95
C HIS A 584 -25.43 1.69 36.04
N ASP A 585 -25.29 2.98 35.72
CA ASP A 585 -26.39 3.96 35.78
C ASP A 585 -27.52 3.63 34.81
N LYS A 586 -27.21 2.97 33.68
CA LYS A 586 -28.20 2.48 32.71
C LYS A 586 -28.78 1.11 33.08
N GLY A 587 -28.39 0.53 34.20
CA GLY A 587 -28.77 -0.84 34.59
C GLY A 587 -28.27 -1.90 33.61
N LEU A 588 -27.22 -1.60 32.85
CA LEU A 588 -26.55 -2.59 32.01
C LEU A 588 -25.74 -3.50 32.93
N GLY A 589 -25.77 -4.81 32.68
CA GLY A 589 -24.89 -5.75 33.38
C GLY A 589 -23.41 -5.43 33.18
N ALA A 590 -22.52 -6.27 33.70
CA ALA A 590 -21.08 -6.05 33.58
C ALA A 590 -20.67 -5.80 32.10
N PRO A 591 -19.99 -4.68 31.78
CA PRO A 591 -19.54 -4.33 30.43
C PRO A 591 -18.91 -5.50 29.66
N ASP A 592 -18.06 -6.26 30.34
CA ASP A 592 -17.32 -7.41 29.81
C ASP A 592 -18.20 -8.54 29.30
N THR A 593 -19.45 -8.60 29.75
CA THR A 593 -20.42 -9.62 29.32
C THR A 593 -21.43 -9.09 28.31
N VAL A 594 -21.78 -7.80 28.39
CA VAL A 594 -22.86 -7.20 27.59
C VAL A 594 -22.35 -6.82 26.21
N PHE A 595 -21.21 -6.11 26.14
CA PHE A 595 -20.71 -5.54 24.89
C PHE A 595 -20.24 -6.59 23.87
N PRO A 596 -19.54 -7.68 24.26
CA PRO A 596 -19.25 -8.76 23.32
C PRO A 596 -20.50 -9.43 22.74
N LYS A 597 -21.53 -9.68 23.58
CA LYS A 597 -22.81 -10.25 23.13
C LYS A 597 -23.51 -9.34 22.13
N TRP A 598 -23.49 -8.03 22.36
CA TRP A 598 -24.05 -7.07 21.42
C TRP A 598 -23.38 -7.10 20.04
N LEU A 599 -22.05 -7.31 20.00
CA LEU A 599 -21.32 -7.45 18.74
C LEU A 599 -21.70 -8.73 18.00
N GLU A 600 -21.89 -9.83 18.74
CA GLU A 600 -22.34 -11.13 18.22
C GLU A 600 -23.80 -11.07 17.72
N GLU A 601 -24.70 -10.43 18.47
CA GLU A 601 -26.08 -10.18 18.08
C GLU A 601 -26.17 -9.34 16.79
N GLU A 602 -25.36 -8.27 16.68
CA GLU A 602 -25.27 -7.45 15.46
C GLU A 602 -24.81 -8.29 14.25
N TYR A 603 -23.80 -9.15 14.45
CA TYR A 603 -23.28 -10.03 13.41
C TYR A 603 -24.33 -11.05 12.93
N HIS A 604 -25.01 -11.72 13.86
CA HIS A 604 -26.04 -12.69 13.56
C HIS A 604 -27.24 -12.06 12.86
N TYR A 605 -27.67 -10.89 13.32
CA TYR A 605 -28.74 -10.12 12.69
C TYR A 605 -28.40 -9.80 11.22
N LEU A 606 -27.25 -9.16 10.95
CA LEU A 606 -26.86 -8.78 9.59
C LEU A 606 -26.61 -9.99 8.68
N THR A 607 -26.14 -11.11 9.24
CA THR A 607 -25.92 -12.35 8.49
C THR A 607 -27.25 -13.06 8.19
N GLY A 608 -28.19 -13.03 9.13
CA GLY A 608 -29.55 -13.56 8.97
C GLY A 608 -30.30 -12.90 7.81
N LEU A 609 -30.11 -11.60 7.58
CA LEU A 609 -30.72 -10.89 6.44
C LEU A 609 -30.21 -11.34 5.06
N LYS A 610 -29.12 -12.12 4.97
CA LYS A 610 -28.57 -12.59 3.69
C LYS A 610 -29.27 -13.83 3.14
N ARG A 611 -29.98 -14.57 3.97
CA ARG A 611 -30.60 -15.85 3.60
C ARG A 611 -31.95 -15.98 4.25
N GLU A 612 -32.91 -16.52 3.51
CA GLU A 612 -34.21 -16.85 4.08
C GLU A 612 -34.04 -17.86 5.23
N PRO A 613 -34.81 -17.75 6.32
CA PRO A 613 -34.82 -18.74 7.38
C PRO A 613 -35.06 -20.13 6.80
N LEU A 614 -34.26 -21.10 7.24
CA LEU A 614 -34.34 -22.47 6.74
C LEU A 614 -35.75 -23.06 6.91
N GLN A 615 -36.37 -22.77 8.06
CA GLN A 615 -37.71 -23.27 8.39
C GLN A 615 -38.79 -22.72 7.44
N GLU A 616 -38.78 -21.42 7.14
CA GLU A 616 -39.70 -20.82 6.16
C GLU A 616 -39.43 -21.36 4.75
N THR A 617 -38.16 -21.53 4.37
CA THR A 617 -37.76 -22.08 3.07
C THR A 617 -38.30 -23.49 2.86
N LEU A 618 -38.14 -24.36 3.87
CA LEU A 618 -38.67 -25.72 3.84
C LEU A 618 -40.21 -25.76 3.80
N GLN A 619 -40.90 -24.88 4.54
CA GLN A 619 -42.36 -24.77 4.50
C GLN A 619 -42.88 -24.30 3.13
N MET A 620 -42.20 -23.34 2.51
CA MET A 620 -42.52 -22.85 1.16
C MET A 620 -42.28 -23.93 0.10
N GLU A 621 -41.14 -24.64 0.17
CA GLU A 621 -40.86 -25.76 -0.73
C GLU A 621 -41.88 -26.88 -0.57
N TYR A 622 -42.24 -27.20 0.67
CA TYR A 622 -43.28 -28.17 0.98
C TYR A 622 -44.62 -27.78 0.35
N TYR A 623 -45.09 -26.55 0.55
CA TYR A 623 -46.32 -26.04 -0.07
C TYR A 623 -46.27 -26.13 -1.62
N GLN A 624 -45.16 -25.72 -2.25
CA GLN A 624 -45.01 -25.76 -3.71
C GLN A 624 -45.04 -27.20 -4.24
N LYS A 625 -44.37 -28.13 -3.57
CA LYS A 625 -44.40 -29.57 -3.89
C LYS A 625 -45.79 -30.15 -3.70
N LEU A 626 -46.52 -29.70 -2.68
CA LEU A 626 -47.86 -30.18 -2.36
C LEU A 626 -48.90 -29.67 -3.37
N LYS A 627 -48.77 -28.42 -3.85
CA LYS A 627 -49.54 -27.87 -4.97
C LYS A 627 -49.29 -28.64 -6.27
N ARG A 628 -48.04 -29.03 -6.52
CA ARG A 628 -47.65 -29.85 -7.67
C ARG A 628 -48.22 -31.27 -7.55
N PHE A 629 -48.14 -31.88 -6.37
CA PHE A 629 -48.74 -33.17 -6.06
C PHE A 629 -50.25 -33.16 -6.35
N TYR A 630 -51.02 -32.22 -5.81
CA TYR A 630 -52.46 -32.14 -6.08
C TYR A 630 -52.79 -31.91 -7.56
N LYS A 631 -51.97 -31.14 -8.29
CA LYS A 631 -52.12 -30.98 -9.74
C LYS A 631 -51.85 -32.29 -10.50
N SER A 632 -50.83 -33.03 -10.08
CA SER A 632 -50.49 -34.34 -10.65
C SER A 632 -51.59 -35.38 -10.36
N GLU A 633 -52.18 -35.34 -9.17
CA GLU A 633 -53.30 -36.19 -8.73
C GLU A 633 -54.55 -35.92 -9.57
N ALA A 634 -54.93 -34.65 -9.73
CA ALA A 634 -56.05 -34.26 -10.59
C ALA A 634 -55.83 -34.64 -12.06
N ASN A 635 -54.61 -34.44 -12.59
CA ASN A 635 -54.27 -34.80 -13.97
C ASN A 635 -54.30 -36.33 -14.18
N LEU A 636 -53.79 -37.11 -13.22
CA LEU A 636 -53.89 -38.56 -13.27
C LEU A 636 -55.35 -39.03 -13.25
N ALA A 637 -56.18 -38.47 -12.36
CA ALA A 637 -57.60 -38.78 -12.28
C ALA A 637 -58.35 -38.44 -13.59
N GLU A 638 -58.01 -37.32 -14.23
CA GLU A 638 -58.61 -36.91 -15.50
C GLU A 638 -58.19 -37.82 -16.66
N ILE A 639 -56.90 -38.16 -16.76
CA ILE A 639 -56.40 -39.11 -17.77
C ILE A 639 -57.04 -40.50 -17.56
N MET A 640 -57.22 -40.93 -16.30
CA MET A 640 -57.90 -42.19 -15.98
C MET A 640 -59.38 -42.19 -16.40
N LYS A 641 -60.08 -41.04 -16.35
CA LYS A 641 -61.46 -40.90 -16.85
C LYS A 641 -61.54 -40.94 -18.37
N GLN A 642 -60.59 -40.31 -19.06
CA GLN A 642 -60.59 -40.22 -20.53
C GLN A 642 -60.20 -41.54 -21.22
N CYS A 643 -59.49 -42.45 -20.53
CA CYS A 643 -59.03 -43.72 -21.09
C CYS A 643 -60.09 -44.84 -21.15
N TRP A 644 -61.35 -44.60 -20.74
CA TRP A 644 -62.46 -45.56 -20.91
C TRP A 644 -63.25 -45.23 -22.19
N LYS A 645 -62.70 -45.57 -23.36
CA LYS A 645 -63.49 -45.73 -24.60
C LYS A 645 -63.81 -47.22 -24.79
N ASN A 646 -65.09 -47.58 -24.85
CA ASN A 646 -65.51 -48.92 -25.27
C ASN A 646 -65.15 -49.10 -26.76
N LEU A 647 -64.22 -50.00 -27.07
CA LEU A 647 -63.83 -50.31 -28.44
C LEU A 647 -64.86 -51.24 -29.09
N ASP A 648 -65.47 -50.83 -30.20
CA ASP A 648 -66.32 -51.66 -31.07
C ASP A 648 -65.45 -52.27 -32.20
N PRO A 649 -65.63 -53.54 -32.63
CA PRO A 649 -64.75 -54.18 -33.60
C PRO A 649 -64.62 -53.47 -34.96
N SER A 650 -65.46 -52.48 -35.26
CA SER A 650 -65.43 -51.67 -36.48
C SER A 650 -64.40 -50.53 -36.49
N SER A 651 -63.80 -50.16 -35.34
CA SER A 651 -62.90 -48.99 -35.21
C SER A 651 -61.39 -49.32 -35.16
N ILE A 652 -61.02 -50.59 -35.33
CA ILE A 652 -59.66 -51.11 -35.03
C ILE A 652 -58.57 -50.74 -36.07
N THR A 653 -58.90 -50.23 -37.25
CA THR A 653 -57.90 -50.11 -38.34
C THR A 653 -57.14 -48.78 -38.42
N THR A 654 -57.46 -47.78 -37.58
CA THR A 654 -56.79 -46.46 -37.58
C THR A 654 -56.26 -46.01 -36.20
N ASP A 655 -56.50 -46.77 -35.12
CA ASP A 655 -56.45 -46.27 -33.72
C ASP A 655 -55.28 -46.86 -32.87
N ILE A 656 -54.36 -47.63 -33.47
CA ILE A 656 -53.25 -48.29 -32.75
C ILE A 656 -52.25 -47.26 -32.17
N ASP A 657 -51.92 -46.21 -32.94
CA ASP A 657 -50.97 -45.17 -32.53
C ASP A 657 -51.55 -44.27 -31.41
N ASP A 658 -52.85 -43.95 -31.49
CA ASP A 658 -53.56 -43.18 -30.47
C ASP A 658 -53.72 -43.97 -29.15
N THR A 659 -53.90 -45.29 -29.22
CA THR A 659 -53.94 -46.17 -28.04
C THR A 659 -52.60 -46.22 -27.31
N LEU A 660 -51.48 -46.36 -28.04
CA LEU A 660 -50.12 -46.35 -27.46
C LEU A 660 -49.74 -44.98 -26.90
N SER A 661 -50.17 -43.90 -27.56
CA SER A 661 -49.97 -42.52 -27.10
C SER A 661 -50.71 -42.25 -25.79
N ASN A 662 -51.98 -42.67 -25.68
CA ASN A 662 -52.79 -42.56 -24.47
C ASN A 662 -52.22 -43.39 -23.31
N GLU A 663 -51.75 -44.61 -23.59
CA GLU A 663 -51.10 -45.47 -22.59
C GLU A 663 -49.75 -44.88 -22.10
N ARG A 664 -48.96 -44.29 -23.00
CA ARG A 664 -47.74 -43.57 -22.65
C ARG A 664 -48.04 -42.35 -21.78
N ARG A 665 -49.08 -41.60 -22.11
CA ARG A 665 -49.55 -40.44 -21.34
C ARG A 665 -50.01 -40.84 -19.94
N ARG A 666 -50.69 -41.98 -19.81
CA ARG A 666 -51.06 -42.57 -18.51
C ARG A 666 -49.84 -42.94 -17.67
N ARG A 667 -48.87 -43.67 -18.24
CA ARG A 667 -47.62 -44.03 -17.52
C ARG A 667 -46.86 -42.81 -17.04
N HIS A 668 -46.67 -41.80 -17.90
CA HIS A 668 -46.01 -40.55 -17.48
C HIS A 668 -46.79 -39.81 -16.38
N ALA A 669 -48.13 -39.82 -16.41
CA ALA A 669 -48.94 -39.21 -15.35
C ALA A 669 -48.80 -39.97 -14.02
N GLN A 670 -48.75 -41.30 -14.04
CA GLN A 670 -48.53 -42.15 -12.86
C GLN A 670 -47.12 -41.94 -12.28
N GLU A 671 -46.10 -41.94 -13.13
CA GLU A 671 -44.71 -41.69 -12.72
C GLU A 671 -44.51 -40.29 -12.13
N ASN A 672 -45.13 -39.27 -12.72
CA ASN A 672 -45.08 -37.91 -12.19
C ASN A 672 -45.80 -37.80 -10.84
N HIS A 673 -46.97 -38.43 -10.69
CA HIS A 673 -47.69 -38.48 -9.42
C HIS A 673 -46.88 -39.21 -8.33
N ALA A 674 -46.29 -40.36 -8.65
CA ALA A 674 -45.44 -41.11 -7.72
C ALA A 674 -44.21 -40.29 -7.27
N ARG A 675 -43.54 -39.62 -8.22
CA ARG A 675 -42.40 -38.74 -7.94
C ARG A 675 -42.77 -37.54 -7.08
N ASP A 676 -43.89 -36.91 -7.37
CA ASP A 676 -44.36 -35.74 -6.62
C ASP A 676 -44.84 -36.16 -5.21
N LEU A 677 -45.45 -37.35 -5.06
CA LEU A 677 -45.82 -37.94 -3.77
C LEU A 677 -44.58 -38.26 -2.91
N GLU A 678 -43.56 -38.88 -3.49
CA GLU A 678 -42.29 -39.18 -2.80
C GLU A 678 -41.62 -37.89 -2.30
N ALA A 679 -41.55 -36.86 -3.15
CA ALA A 679 -40.99 -35.56 -2.76
C ALA A 679 -41.77 -34.91 -1.60
N VAL A 680 -43.09 -35.04 -1.57
CA VAL A 680 -43.93 -34.56 -0.45
C VAL A 680 -43.66 -35.36 0.82
N GLN A 681 -43.59 -36.69 0.75
CA GLN A 681 -43.33 -37.56 1.92
C GLN A 681 -41.96 -37.32 2.56
N ILE A 682 -40.93 -37.07 1.74
CA ILE A 682 -39.59 -36.70 2.22
C ILE A 682 -39.67 -35.41 3.05
N LEU A 683 -40.39 -34.40 2.55
CA LEU A 683 -40.55 -33.12 3.25
C LEU A 683 -41.47 -33.23 4.48
N GLU A 684 -42.51 -34.07 4.44
CA GLU A 684 -43.36 -34.39 5.61
C GLU A 684 -42.53 -34.97 6.75
N HIS A 685 -41.60 -35.87 6.43
CA HIS A 685 -40.68 -36.45 7.41
C HIS A 685 -39.69 -35.40 7.96
N GLN A 686 -39.09 -34.58 7.10
CA GLN A 686 -38.13 -33.55 7.52
C GLN A 686 -38.76 -32.45 8.38
N LEU A 687 -40.02 -32.09 8.10
CA LEU A 687 -40.76 -31.05 8.84
C LEU A 687 -41.56 -31.59 10.04
N GLY A 688 -41.58 -32.92 10.26
CA GLY A 688 -42.35 -33.54 11.34
C GLY A 688 -43.86 -33.38 11.19
N ILE A 689 -44.38 -33.39 9.96
CA ILE A 689 -45.79 -33.14 9.67
C ILE A 689 -46.59 -34.44 9.81
N GLU A 690 -47.42 -34.53 10.85
CA GLU A 690 -48.26 -35.70 11.10
C GLU A 690 -49.48 -35.79 10.16
N LYS A 691 -49.99 -34.63 9.70
CA LYS A 691 -51.15 -34.54 8.80
C LYS A 691 -50.84 -33.65 7.62
N ARG A 692 -50.93 -34.22 6.41
CA ARG A 692 -50.76 -33.52 5.14
C ARG A 692 -51.63 -32.26 5.07
N TRP A 693 -51.05 -31.16 4.60
CA TRP A 693 -51.77 -29.89 4.46
C TRP A 693 -52.79 -30.01 3.33
N GLN A 694 -54.03 -29.60 3.58
CA GLN A 694 -55.11 -29.63 2.59
C GLN A 694 -55.43 -28.21 2.10
N PRO A 695 -55.85 -28.03 0.83
CA PRO A 695 -56.28 -26.73 0.33
C PRO A 695 -57.38 -26.13 1.21
N GLY A 696 -57.20 -24.89 1.66
CA GLY A 696 -58.15 -24.17 2.52
C GLY A 696 -57.93 -24.33 4.03
N ASN A 697 -57.04 -25.22 4.48
CA ASN A 697 -56.64 -25.25 5.89
C ASN A 697 -55.80 -24.01 6.27
N LYS A 698 -55.80 -23.63 7.55
CA LYS A 698 -55.05 -22.47 8.06
C LYS A 698 -53.57 -22.49 7.63
N VAL A 699 -52.88 -23.62 7.86
CA VAL A 699 -51.47 -23.82 7.46
C VAL A 699 -51.24 -23.76 5.94
N TRP A 700 -52.23 -24.13 5.12
CA TRP A 700 -52.14 -24.01 3.67
C TRP A 700 -52.23 -22.55 3.22
N VAL A 701 -53.17 -21.79 3.79
CA VAL A 701 -53.35 -20.36 3.50
C VAL A 701 -52.14 -19.56 3.97
N GLU A 702 -51.59 -19.87 5.14
CA GLU A 702 -50.36 -19.25 5.66
C GLU A 702 -49.15 -19.53 4.76
N ALA A 703 -48.99 -20.77 4.28
CA ALA A 703 -47.88 -21.10 3.38
C ALA A 703 -48.04 -20.52 1.97
N GLU A 704 -49.27 -20.43 1.47
CA GLU A 704 -49.59 -19.73 0.23
C GLU A 704 -49.22 -18.24 0.32
N ASP A 705 -49.60 -17.59 1.43
CA ASP A 705 -49.26 -16.20 1.72
C ASP A 705 -47.73 -16.00 1.84
N MET A 706 -47.02 -16.91 2.51
CA MET A 706 -45.54 -16.89 2.58
C MET A 706 -44.89 -16.98 1.20
N VAL A 707 -45.34 -17.89 0.33
CA VAL A 707 -44.80 -18.01 -1.03
C VAL A 707 -45.09 -16.76 -1.87
N ASN A 708 -46.28 -16.17 -1.71
CA ASN A 708 -46.66 -14.94 -2.39
C ASN A 708 -45.82 -13.74 -1.92
N LYS A 709 -45.51 -13.66 -0.62
CA LYS A 709 -44.67 -12.60 -0.02
C LYS A 709 -43.17 -12.84 -0.14
N ARG A 710 -42.74 -14.03 -0.58
CA ARG A 710 -41.32 -14.43 -0.63
C ARG A 710 -40.41 -13.41 -1.32
N HIS A 711 -40.80 -12.98 -2.52
CA HIS A 711 -40.03 -11.99 -3.28
C HIS A 711 -39.97 -10.65 -2.57
N TYR A 712 -41.09 -10.20 -1.99
CA TYR A 712 -41.15 -8.97 -1.19
C TYR A 712 -40.26 -9.05 0.05
N GLN A 713 -40.32 -10.14 0.82
CA GLN A 713 -39.51 -10.30 2.02
C GLN A 713 -38.02 -10.35 1.70
N ARG A 714 -37.60 -11.04 0.64
CA ARG A 714 -36.19 -11.06 0.20
C ARG A 714 -35.69 -9.67 -0.20
N SER A 715 -36.50 -8.92 -0.94
CA SER A 715 -36.15 -7.55 -1.33
C SER A 715 -36.13 -6.61 -0.13
N LEU A 716 -37.03 -6.82 0.85
CA LEU A 716 -37.06 -6.09 2.12
C LEU A 716 -35.81 -6.38 2.97
N ASP A 717 -35.48 -7.65 3.21
CA ASP A 717 -34.28 -8.05 3.97
C ASP A 717 -33.00 -7.49 3.33
N HIS A 718 -32.93 -7.49 1.98
CA HIS A 718 -31.80 -6.94 1.24
C HIS A 718 -31.69 -5.42 1.40
N LEU A 719 -32.80 -4.69 1.26
CA LEU A 719 -32.84 -3.24 1.45
C LEU A 719 -32.52 -2.85 2.90
N GLU A 720 -33.12 -3.54 3.87
CA GLU A 720 -32.88 -3.35 5.30
C GLU A 720 -31.40 -3.52 5.65
N GLY A 721 -30.77 -4.61 5.22
CA GLY A 721 -29.36 -4.87 5.50
C GLY A 721 -28.44 -3.77 4.97
N LEU A 722 -28.74 -3.21 3.80
CA LEU A 722 -27.96 -2.10 3.22
C LEU A 722 -28.21 -0.77 3.93
N VAL A 723 -29.46 -0.47 4.32
CA VAL A 723 -29.82 0.79 5.01
C VAL A 723 -29.28 0.81 6.43
N VAL A 724 -29.44 -0.27 7.19
CA VAL A 724 -28.90 -0.39 8.56
C VAL A 724 -27.37 -0.26 8.55
N ALA A 725 -26.70 -0.94 7.61
CA ALA A 725 -25.25 -0.79 7.45
C ALA A 725 -24.85 0.66 7.13
N ARG A 726 -25.55 1.34 6.22
CA ARG A 726 -25.31 2.76 5.89
C ARG A 726 -25.47 3.67 7.10
N LEU A 727 -26.52 3.49 7.90
CA LEU A 727 -26.80 4.33 9.08
C LEU A 727 -25.70 4.20 10.15
N PHE A 728 -25.22 2.98 10.39
CA PHE A 728 -24.11 2.75 11.33
C PHE A 728 -22.80 3.40 10.85
N GLU A 729 -22.54 3.38 9.55
CA GLU A 729 -21.36 4.03 8.97
C GLU A 729 -21.46 5.56 8.97
N LEU A 730 -22.65 6.12 8.71
CA LEU A 730 -22.90 7.58 8.79
C LEU A 730 -22.69 8.12 10.19
N THR A 731 -23.11 7.35 11.20
CA THR A 731 -22.86 7.70 12.60
C THR A 731 -21.36 7.89 12.86
N LYS A 732 -20.50 7.06 12.25
CA LYS A 732 -19.03 7.21 12.34
C LYS A 732 -18.48 8.41 11.56
N MET A 733 -19.08 8.78 10.43
CA MET A 733 -18.66 9.96 9.65
C MET A 733 -18.83 11.27 10.45
N ASN A 734 -19.85 11.31 11.32
CA ASN A 734 -20.18 12.47 12.15
C ASN A 734 -19.47 12.48 13.52
N MET A 735 -18.61 11.50 13.82
CA MET A 735 -17.81 11.52 15.06
C MET A 735 -16.72 12.60 14.97
N SER A 736 -16.66 13.44 16.00
CA SER A 736 -15.53 14.36 16.23
C SER A 736 -14.21 13.56 16.24
N GLN A 737 -13.14 14.15 15.70
CA GLN A 737 -11.81 13.53 15.47
C GLN A 737 -11.64 12.64 14.22
N THR A 738 -12.64 12.53 13.33
CA THR A 738 -12.43 11.87 12.03
C THR A 738 -11.63 12.79 11.09
N GLY A 739 -10.40 12.43 10.72
CA GLY A 739 -9.55 13.22 9.81
C GLY A 739 -10.14 13.38 8.40
N TYR A 740 -9.82 14.48 7.70
CA TYR A 740 -10.40 14.84 6.39
C TYR A 740 -10.29 13.72 5.35
N LYS A 741 -9.13 13.05 5.25
CA LYS A 741 -8.91 11.93 4.33
C LYS A 741 -9.82 10.73 4.63
N MET A 742 -10.01 10.39 5.92
CA MET A 742 -10.94 9.34 6.33
C MET A 742 -12.38 9.72 5.96
N ARG A 743 -12.80 10.97 6.17
CA ARG A 743 -14.13 11.44 5.73
C ARG A 743 -14.30 11.32 4.21
N GLN A 744 -13.27 11.64 3.42
CA GLN A 744 -13.31 11.43 1.97
C GLN A 744 -13.45 9.95 1.59
N HIS A 745 -12.73 9.06 2.28
CA HIS A 745 -12.79 7.62 2.01
C HIS A 745 -14.16 7.03 2.36
N ILE A 746 -14.67 7.35 3.56
CA ILE A 746 -16.03 7.01 4.00
C ILE A 746 -17.05 7.59 3.02
N GLY A 747 -16.89 8.85 2.60
CA GLY A 747 -17.76 9.51 1.61
C GLY A 747 -17.78 8.82 0.25
N LYS A 748 -16.62 8.37 -0.26
CA LYS A 748 -16.55 7.56 -1.49
C LYS A 748 -17.27 6.22 -1.31
N ALA A 749 -17.05 5.53 -0.19
CA ALA A 749 -17.69 4.25 0.09
C ALA A 749 -19.22 4.39 0.23
N LEU A 750 -19.69 5.46 0.88
CA LEU A 750 -21.09 5.84 0.98
C LEU A 750 -21.71 6.12 -0.39
N LYS A 751 -21.02 6.86 -1.27
CA LYS A 751 -21.50 7.11 -2.65
C LYS A 751 -21.75 5.82 -3.42
N THR A 752 -20.84 4.85 -3.32
CA THR A 752 -21.02 3.53 -3.96
C THR A 752 -22.15 2.73 -3.30
N ARG A 753 -22.36 2.85 -1.97
CA ARG A 753 -23.48 2.19 -1.27
C ARG A 753 -24.82 2.79 -1.66
N SER A 754 -24.89 4.11 -1.88
CA SER A 754 -26.10 4.76 -2.36
C SER A 754 -26.59 4.16 -3.67
N GLN A 755 -25.69 3.77 -4.58
CA GLN A 755 -26.08 3.08 -5.82
C GLN A 755 -26.66 1.69 -5.55
N ALA A 756 -26.07 0.92 -4.64
CA ALA A 756 -26.59 -0.40 -4.27
C ALA A 756 -27.98 -0.28 -3.60
N ILE A 757 -28.17 0.69 -2.71
CA ILE A 757 -29.46 0.97 -2.07
C ILE A 757 -30.50 1.41 -3.10
N GLN A 758 -30.13 2.22 -4.09
CA GLN A 758 -31.05 2.59 -5.18
C GLN A 758 -31.52 1.37 -5.98
N THR A 759 -30.64 0.41 -6.22
CA THR A 759 -31.00 -0.85 -6.90
C THR A 759 -31.94 -1.69 -6.03
N ALA A 760 -31.58 -1.91 -4.75
CA ALA A 760 -32.40 -2.66 -3.81
C ALA A 760 -33.77 -2.02 -3.58
N LEU A 761 -33.84 -0.69 -3.53
CA LEU A 761 -35.07 0.08 -3.39
C LEU A 761 -36.01 -0.13 -4.60
N LYS A 762 -35.47 -0.19 -5.82
CA LYS A 762 -36.27 -0.50 -7.01
C LYS A 762 -36.85 -1.91 -6.96
N GLU A 763 -36.04 -2.89 -6.58
CA GLU A 763 -36.47 -4.28 -6.43
C GLU A 763 -37.54 -4.43 -5.34
N PHE A 764 -37.37 -3.73 -4.21
CA PHE A 764 -38.37 -3.63 -3.15
C PHE A 764 -39.68 -3.02 -3.65
N ASN A 765 -39.63 -1.84 -4.30
CA ASN A 765 -40.83 -1.16 -4.79
C ASN A 765 -41.59 -2.00 -5.82
N THR A 766 -40.87 -2.68 -6.74
CA THR A 766 -41.50 -3.61 -7.69
C THR A 766 -42.21 -4.77 -6.96
N ALA A 767 -41.59 -5.30 -5.90
CA ALA A 767 -42.21 -6.34 -5.10
C ALA A 767 -43.41 -5.82 -4.27
N ALA A 768 -43.31 -4.60 -3.72
CA ALA A 768 -44.37 -3.96 -2.94
C ALA A 768 -45.61 -3.67 -3.80
N GLU A 769 -45.42 -3.12 -5.00
CA GLU A 769 -46.49 -2.86 -5.97
C GLU A 769 -47.24 -4.15 -6.34
N SER A 770 -46.51 -5.26 -6.52
CA SER A 770 -47.13 -6.56 -6.84
C SER A 770 -48.05 -7.11 -5.75
N LEU A 771 -47.90 -6.62 -4.52
CA LEU A 771 -48.70 -6.99 -3.34
C LEU A 771 -49.67 -5.88 -2.90
N GLY A 772 -49.74 -4.75 -3.62
CA GLY A 772 -50.56 -3.59 -3.24
C GLY A 772 -50.08 -2.89 -1.96
N ARG A 773 -48.78 -2.99 -1.64
CA ARG A 773 -48.15 -2.33 -0.49
C ARG A 773 -47.59 -0.95 -0.87
N GLU A 774 -47.37 -0.12 0.13
CA GLU A 774 -46.78 1.21 -0.02
C GLU A 774 -45.33 1.11 -0.52
N THR A 775 -44.97 1.99 -1.46
CA THR A 775 -43.61 2.10 -2.01
C THR A 775 -42.83 3.21 -1.31
N LEU A 776 -41.51 3.10 -1.34
CA LEU A 776 -40.63 4.08 -0.71
C LEU A 776 -39.91 4.94 -1.76
N THR A 777 -39.74 6.21 -1.45
CA THR A 777 -38.92 7.11 -2.26
C THR A 777 -37.46 7.05 -1.84
N TRP A 778 -36.56 7.52 -2.71
CA TRP A 778 -35.15 7.67 -2.36
C TRP A 778 -34.94 8.66 -1.21
N ASP A 779 -35.77 9.69 -1.14
CA ASP A 779 -35.70 10.71 -0.09
C ASP A 779 -36.07 10.11 1.28
N ASP A 780 -37.04 9.21 1.33
CA ASP A 780 -37.41 8.49 2.56
C ASP A 780 -36.23 7.68 3.11
N VAL A 781 -35.40 7.09 2.24
CA VAL A 781 -34.24 6.27 2.65
C VAL A 781 -33.01 7.12 3.01
N VAL A 782 -32.77 8.24 2.31
CA VAL A 782 -31.58 9.06 2.52
C VAL A 782 -31.71 9.98 3.72
N ASN A 783 -32.90 10.52 3.95
CA ASN A 783 -33.18 11.48 5.01
C ASN A 783 -33.25 10.83 6.40
N CYS A 784 -33.36 9.49 6.48
CA CYS A 784 -33.18 8.78 7.73
C CYS A 784 -31.78 9.06 8.29
N SER A 785 -31.75 9.70 9.45
CA SER A 785 -30.54 10.00 10.20
C SER A 785 -30.30 8.96 11.30
N GLN A 786 -31.38 8.36 11.79
CA GLN A 786 -31.40 7.34 12.84
C GLN A 786 -32.27 6.16 12.42
N LEU A 787 -32.07 5.00 13.06
CA LEU A 787 -32.92 3.82 12.84
C LEU A 787 -34.39 4.08 13.22
N ALA A 788 -34.64 5.00 14.16
CA ALA A 788 -36.00 5.37 14.57
C ALA A 788 -36.79 6.08 13.46
N ASP A 789 -36.09 6.73 12.50
CA ASP A 789 -36.71 7.49 11.41
C ASP A 789 -37.20 6.60 10.26
N PHE A 790 -36.91 5.29 10.31
CA PHE A 790 -37.18 4.36 9.21
C PHE A 790 -38.29 3.38 9.59
N ASP A 791 -39.54 3.81 9.38
CA ASP A 791 -40.74 3.04 9.72
C ASP A 791 -40.84 1.69 8.99
N LEU A 792 -40.15 1.55 7.85
CA LEU A 792 -40.02 0.27 7.14
C LEU A 792 -39.44 -0.85 8.02
N LEU A 793 -38.60 -0.52 9.01
CA LEU A 793 -38.01 -1.49 9.95
C LEU A 793 -39.03 -2.07 10.95
N SER A 794 -40.28 -1.61 10.91
CA SER A 794 -41.38 -2.22 11.68
C SER A 794 -41.95 -3.48 11.04
N ASP A 795 -41.83 -3.58 9.71
CA ASP A 795 -42.44 -4.63 8.88
C ASP A 795 -41.45 -5.78 8.59
N THR A 796 -40.28 -5.76 9.23
CA THR A 796 -39.20 -6.73 9.04
C THR A 796 -39.33 -7.91 10.01
N ARG A 797 -38.69 -9.05 9.70
CA ARG A 797 -38.79 -10.26 10.54
C ARG A 797 -38.30 -10.02 11.98
N GLU A 798 -37.33 -9.13 12.15
CA GLU A 798 -36.83 -8.68 13.44
C GLU A 798 -36.72 -7.15 13.49
N ASP A 799 -37.53 -6.48 14.32
CA ASP A 799 -37.47 -5.03 14.50
C ASP A 799 -36.19 -4.61 15.25
N VAL A 800 -35.17 -4.23 14.47
CA VAL A 800 -33.85 -3.80 14.99
C VAL A 800 -33.93 -2.58 15.90
N ARG A 801 -34.99 -1.75 15.79
CA ARG A 801 -35.14 -0.53 16.62
C ARG A 801 -35.40 -0.88 18.08
N LYS A 802 -35.89 -2.09 18.35
CA LYS A 802 -36.09 -2.61 19.72
C LYS A 802 -34.81 -3.16 20.34
N ARG A 803 -33.72 -3.31 19.56
CA ARG A 803 -32.47 -3.89 20.04
C ARG A 803 -31.63 -2.83 20.78
N PRO A 804 -31.22 -3.07 22.03
CA PRO A 804 -30.45 -2.09 22.83
C PRO A 804 -29.13 -1.66 22.17
N TRP A 805 -28.47 -2.57 21.46
CA TRP A 805 -27.18 -2.36 20.79
C TRP A 805 -27.27 -1.46 19.55
N ALA A 806 -28.47 -1.28 18.99
CA ALA A 806 -28.66 -0.53 17.76
C ALA A 806 -28.75 1.00 17.98
N THR A 807 -28.90 1.44 19.23
CA THR A 807 -29.04 2.87 19.56
C THR A 807 -27.71 3.63 19.46
N PRO A 808 -27.69 4.91 19.04
CA PRO A 808 -26.44 5.68 18.89
C PRO A 808 -25.60 5.77 20.17
N ALA A 809 -26.23 5.96 21.34
CA ALA A 809 -25.54 6.04 22.62
C ALA A 809 -24.87 4.71 23.00
N SER A 810 -25.58 3.58 22.83
CA SER A 810 -25.02 2.25 23.07
C SER A 810 -23.88 1.91 22.13
N ARG A 811 -23.96 2.35 20.87
CA ARG A 811 -22.88 2.21 19.87
C ARG A 811 -21.61 2.95 20.27
N LEU A 812 -21.73 4.17 20.80
CA LEU A 812 -20.58 4.94 21.29
C LEU A 812 -19.91 4.23 22.48
N GLN A 813 -20.71 3.71 23.41
CA GLN A 813 -20.23 2.94 24.55
C GLN A 813 -19.56 1.63 24.13
N LEU A 814 -20.12 0.93 23.14
CA LEU A 814 -19.53 -0.27 22.55
C LEU A 814 -18.15 0.01 21.94
N ASP A 815 -18.03 1.09 21.15
CA ASP A 815 -16.76 1.48 20.55
C ASP A 815 -15.74 1.92 21.62
N GLN A 816 -16.17 2.65 22.66
CA GLN A 816 -15.31 3.03 23.80
C GLN A 816 -14.81 1.79 24.56
N TYR A 817 -15.69 0.82 24.82
CA TYR A 817 -15.37 -0.44 25.48
C TYR A 817 -14.24 -1.19 24.74
N PHE A 818 -14.41 -1.42 23.43
CA PHE A 818 -13.38 -2.13 22.67
C PHE A 818 -12.08 -1.35 22.54
N LYS A 819 -12.13 -0.02 22.44
CA LYS A 819 -10.91 0.82 22.51
C LYS A 819 -10.17 0.66 23.84
N ILE A 820 -10.88 0.59 24.97
CA ILE A 820 -10.26 0.34 26.28
C ILE A 820 -9.59 -1.04 26.31
N LYS A 821 -10.27 -2.09 25.83
CA LYS A 821 -9.67 -3.44 25.75
C LYS A 821 -8.42 -3.46 24.86
N ARG A 822 -8.44 -2.77 23.72
CA ARG A 822 -7.26 -2.58 22.85
C ARG A 822 -6.15 -1.77 23.52
N ALA A 823 -6.47 -0.74 24.31
CA ALA A 823 -5.48 0.03 25.04
C ALA A 823 -4.78 -0.80 26.14
N HIS A 824 -5.50 -1.68 26.84
CA HIS A 824 -4.89 -2.64 27.77
C HIS A 824 -3.89 -3.58 27.08
N GLU A 825 -4.25 -4.10 25.90
CA GLU A 825 -3.34 -4.92 25.08
C GLU A 825 -2.13 -4.12 24.59
N GLU A 826 -2.33 -2.85 24.22
CA GLU A 826 -1.27 -1.94 23.79
C GLU A 826 -0.25 -1.72 24.91
N ILE A 827 -0.69 -1.43 26.14
CA ILE A 827 0.20 -1.27 27.30
C ILE A 827 1.05 -2.53 27.52
N LYS A 828 0.45 -3.72 27.48
CA LYS A 828 1.18 -4.99 27.62
C LYS A 828 2.24 -5.15 26.53
N ARG A 829 1.89 -4.85 25.29
CA ARG A 829 2.81 -4.92 24.15
C ARG A 829 3.94 -3.91 24.27
N LEU A 830 3.64 -2.66 24.62
CA LEU A 830 4.63 -1.60 24.78
C LEU A 830 5.60 -1.92 25.93
N ASN A 831 5.13 -2.47 27.05
CA ASN A 831 6.01 -2.91 28.14
C ASN A 831 7.07 -3.91 27.67
N ILE A 832 6.67 -4.84 26.79
CA ILE A 832 7.61 -5.79 26.17
C ILE A 832 8.54 -5.07 25.20
N GLU A 833 8.00 -4.29 24.27
CA GLU A 833 8.76 -3.60 23.22
C GLU A 833 9.80 -2.61 23.78
N ILE A 834 9.45 -1.85 24.82
CA ILE A 834 10.35 -0.93 25.51
C ILE A 834 11.52 -1.70 26.14
N ARG A 835 11.22 -2.78 26.85
CA ARG A 835 12.25 -3.60 27.50
C ARG A 835 13.18 -4.29 26.49
N ARG A 836 12.65 -4.70 25.34
CA ARG A 836 13.47 -5.23 24.22
C ARG A 836 14.44 -4.16 23.71
N LEU A 837 13.98 -2.91 23.56
CA LEU A 837 14.82 -1.81 23.11
C LEU A 837 15.93 -1.46 24.12
N THR A 838 15.62 -1.32 25.41
CA THR A 838 16.64 -1.03 26.44
C THR A 838 17.69 -2.13 26.52
N THR A 839 17.25 -3.40 26.47
CA THR A 839 18.15 -4.55 26.49
C THR A 839 19.05 -4.59 25.25
N TYR A 840 18.49 -4.36 24.07
CA TYR A 840 19.25 -4.31 22.82
C TYR A 840 20.33 -3.22 22.83
N ILE A 841 20.01 -2.02 23.35
CA ILE A 841 20.96 -0.92 23.45
C ILE A 841 22.21 -1.36 24.21
N ARG A 842 22.03 -1.94 25.40
CA ARG A 842 23.13 -2.49 26.22
C ARG A 842 23.91 -3.57 25.46
N ASP A 843 23.20 -4.57 24.95
CA ASP A 843 23.81 -5.76 24.35
C ASP A 843 24.57 -5.44 23.06
N GLU A 844 23.99 -4.61 22.18
CA GLU A 844 24.59 -4.24 20.91
C GLU A 844 25.82 -3.34 21.10
N GLU A 845 25.75 -2.37 22.02
CA GLU A 845 26.92 -1.54 22.32
C GLU A 845 28.08 -2.32 22.94
N TYR A 846 27.76 -3.24 23.87
CA TYR A 846 28.75 -4.13 24.44
C TYR A 846 29.36 -5.06 23.39
N TYR A 847 28.53 -5.64 22.51
CA TYR A 847 28.97 -6.51 21.44
C TYR A 847 29.91 -5.80 20.47
N LEU A 848 29.49 -4.64 19.95
CA LEU A 848 30.29 -3.87 18.99
C LEU A 848 31.61 -3.39 19.59
N SER A 849 31.59 -2.89 20.83
CA SER A 849 32.81 -2.42 21.51
C SER A 849 33.81 -3.56 21.76
N THR A 850 33.33 -4.72 22.23
CA THR A 850 34.16 -5.91 22.44
C THR A 850 34.74 -6.43 21.13
N LYS A 851 33.93 -6.47 20.06
CA LYS A 851 34.39 -6.90 18.73
C LYS A 851 35.43 -5.94 18.15
N ALA A 852 35.21 -4.63 18.22
CA ALA A 852 36.19 -3.64 17.78
C ALA A 852 37.51 -3.79 18.55
N ALA A 853 37.47 -3.94 19.88
CA ALA A 853 38.66 -4.15 20.70
C ALA A 853 39.42 -5.43 20.30
N SER A 854 38.71 -6.54 20.06
CA SER A 854 39.33 -7.81 19.66
C SER A 854 40.03 -7.75 18.30
N LEU A 855 39.48 -6.97 17.36
CA LEU A 855 40.01 -6.86 16.00
C LEU A 855 41.12 -5.81 15.87
N ARG A 856 41.28 -4.92 16.86
CA ARG A 856 42.17 -3.77 16.77
C ARG A 856 43.64 -4.13 16.50
N ALA A 857 44.12 -5.26 17.05
CA ALA A 857 45.49 -5.71 16.84
C ALA A 857 45.72 -6.37 15.48
N SER A 858 44.77 -7.18 15.01
CA SER A 858 44.93 -7.96 13.76
C SER A 858 44.41 -7.26 12.52
N GLN A 859 43.36 -6.45 12.65
CA GLN A 859 42.62 -5.80 11.55
C GLN A 859 42.19 -4.37 11.99
N PRO A 860 43.15 -3.45 12.20
CA PRO A 860 42.87 -2.12 12.76
C PRO A 860 41.88 -1.30 11.91
N SER A 861 41.97 -1.37 10.58
CA SER A 861 41.07 -0.64 9.69
C SER A 861 39.62 -1.13 9.76
N LEU A 862 39.41 -2.41 10.06
CA LEU A 862 38.08 -2.99 10.23
C LEU A 862 37.51 -2.68 11.62
N ALA A 863 38.33 -2.75 12.67
CA ALA A 863 37.97 -2.23 14.00
C ALA A 863 37.56 -0.75 13.92
N HIS A 864 38.32 0.03 13.15
CA HIS A 864 37.98 1.28 12.48
C HIS A 864 36.48 1.51 12.23
N GLN A 865 35.97 0.74 11.28
CA GLN A 865 34.60 0.86 10.80
C GLN A 865 33.56 0.44 11.84
N ILE A 866 33.89 -0.55 12.69
CA ILE A 866 33.01 -0.96 13.79
C ILE A 866 32.92 0.16 14.83
N ASP A 867 34.01 0.86 15.15
CA ASP A 867 34.01 2.01 16.06
C ASP A 867 33.15 3.15 15.51
N ILE A 868 33.25 3.47 14.21
CA ILE A 868 32.38 4.47 13.55
C ILE A 868 30.90 4.09 13.68
N LYS A 869 30.58 2.81 13.44
CA LYS A 869 29.22 2.27 13.59
C LYS A 869 28.72 2.41 15.03
N LEU A 870 29.55 2.06 16.01
CA LEU A 870 29.24 2.14 17.43
C LEU A 870 29.00 3.59 17.88
N ILE A 871 29.86 4.53 17.50
CA ILE A 871 29.69 5.96 17.84
C ILE A 871 28.38 6.49 17.27
N THR A 872 28.07 6.12 16.02
CA THR A 872 26.82 6.52 15.37
C THR A 872 25.60 5.95 16.09
N LEU A 873 25.66 4.69 16.51
CA LEU A 873 24.58 4.03 17.24
C LEU A 873 24.38 4.64 18.63
N ARG A 874 25.47 4.87 19.39
CA ARG A 874 25.44 5.50 20.71
C ARG A 874 24.72 6.83 20.73
N ARG A 875 25.00 7.70 19.76
CA ARG A 875 24.30 9.00 19.65
C ARG A 875 22.78 8.86 19.55
N MET A 876 22.29 7.83 18.84
CA MET A 876 20.85 7.55 18.73
C MET A 876 20.34 6.89 20.02
N ASN A 877 21.10 5.97 20.60
CA ASN A 877 20.76 5.30 21.85
C ASN A 877 20.68 6.25 23.04
N ASP A 878 21.53 7.27 23.10
CA ASP A 878 21.49 8.30 24.14
C ASP A 878 20.16 9.06 24.12
N ILE A 879 19.67 9.39 22.92
CA ILE A 879 18.34 9.98 22.71
C ILE A 879 17.24 8.99 23.11
N HIS A 880 17.39 7.70 22.80
CA HIS A 880 16.44 6.67 23.22
C HIS A 880 16.32 6.59 24.74
N LEU A 881 17.44 6.48 25.44
CA LEU A 881 17.48 6.37 26.89
C LEU A 881 16.88 7.61 27.57
N SER A 882 17.20 8.81 27.07
CA SER A 882 16.63 10.08 27.57
C SER A 882 15.09 10.13 27.39
N ARG A 883 14.57 9.70 26.23
CA ARG A 883 13.12 9.66 25.98
C ARG A 883 12.42 8.60 26.84
N LEU A 884 13.03 7.43 27.00
CA LEU A 884 12.44 6.32 27.76
C LEU A 884 12.46 6.59 29.26
N SER A 885 13.45 7.30 29.81
CA SER A 885 13.50 7.62 31.24
C SER A 885 12.30 8.45 31.70
N LYS A 886 11.76 9.31 30.80
CA LYS A 886 10.53 10.09 31.06
C LYS A 886 9.29 9.22 31.33
N LEU A 887 9.31 7.92 31.00
CA LEU A 887 8.21 7.01 31.31
C LEU A 887 8.11 6.71 32.82
N ASN A 888 9.21 6.75 33.56
CA ASN A 888 9.20 6.51 35.02
C ASN A 888 8.38 7.56 35.77
N ASP A 889 8.24 8.75 35.20
CA ASP A 889 7.49 9.86 35.81
C ASP A 889 5.97 9.77 35.52
N LEU A 890 5.54 8.86 34.64
CA LEU A 890 4.13 8.68 34.31
C LEU A 890 3.43 7.79 35.35
N SER A 891 2.39 8.31 35.99
CA SER A 891 1.61 7.61 37.04
C SER A 891 0.95 6.29 36.57
N GLY A 892 0.77 6.10 35.26
CA GLY A 892 0.24 4.87 34.65
C GLY A 892 1.29 3.94 34.03
N PHE A 893 2.59 4.23 34.19
CA PHE A 893 3.63 3.34 33.67
C PHE A 893 3.70 2.06 34.51
N THR A 894 3.57 0.91 33.85
CA THR A 894 3.56 -0.43 34.46
C THR A 894 4.69 -1.31 33.97
N GLY A 895 5.49 -0.81 33.03
CA GLY A 895 6.65 -1.50 32.48
C GLY A 895 7.87 -1.38 33.38
N THR A 896 9.00 -1.83 32.85
CA THR A 896 10.31 -1.61 33.45
C THR A 896 11.29 -1.16 32.37
N LEU A 897 12.22 -0.31 32.76
CA LEU A 897 13.38 0.05 31.93
C LEU A 897 14.58 -0.86 32.21
N ASP A 898 14.51 -1.71 33.25
CA ASP A 898 15.56 -2.68 33.59
C ASP A 898 15.77 -3.66 32.44
N GLU A 899 17.03 -3.85 32.07
CA GLU A 899 17.37 -4.71 30.96
C GLU A 899 17.08 -6.19 31.27
N GLY A 900 16.62 -6.93 30.26
CA GLY A 900 16.40 -8.37 30.34
C GLY A 900 17.61 -9.19 29.88
N ILE A 901 17.34 -10.45 29.57
CA ILE A 901 18.30 -11.40 28.99
C ILE A 901 17.76 -11.82 27.62
N SER A 902 18.54 -11.61 26.56
CA SER A 902 18.17 -12.01 25.19
C SER A 902 18.09 -13.53 25.05
N ILE A 903 17.11 -14.03 24.27
CA ILE A 903 16.98 -15.46 23.93
C ILE A 903 18.12 -15.91 23.01
N GLU A 904 18.56 -15.06 22.08
CA GLU A 904 19.51 -15.42 21.04
C GLU A 904 20.96 -15.33 21.51
N ASN A 905 21.28 -14.39 22.41
CA ASN A 905 22.66 -14.07 22.76
C ASN A 905 23.16 -14.72 24.04
N GLY A 906 22.29 -15.26 24.90
CA GLY A 906 22.65 -16.12 26.04
C GLY A 906 23.90 -15.71 26.84
N LEU A 907 24.22 -14.42 26.96
CA LEU A 907 25.43 -13.96 27.65
C LEU A 907 25.20 -14.04 29.18
N PRO A 908 26.24 -14.40 29.96
CA PRO A 908 26.08 -14.73 31.37
C PRO A 908 25.56 -13.55 32.18
N THR A 909 24.56 -13.85 33.00
CA THR A 909 24.20 -13.08 34.18
C THR A 909 25.46 -12.80 35.00
N ALA A 910 25.62 -11.53 35.43
CA ALA A 910 26.63 -11.04 36.37
C ALA A 910 28.09 -11.01 35.88
N GLN A 911 28.50 -9.87 35.28
CA GLN A 911 29.79 -9.18 35.47
C GLN A 911 30.02 -8.15 34.35
N SER A 912 29.44 -6.94 34.44
CA SER A 912 30.03 -5.75 33.80
C SER A 912 29.31 -4.47 34.26
N THR A 913 29.40 -4.12 35.54
CA THR A 913 29.26 -2.73 35.97
C THR A 913 30.55 -1.98 35.62
N THR A 914 30.74 -1.67 34.34
CA THR A 914 31.58 -0.53 33.96
C THR A 914 30.60 0.62 33.72
N PRO A 915 30.54 1.61 34.61
CA PRO A 915 29.68 2.78 34.43
C PRO A 915 29.97 3.42 33.07
N ARG A 916 28.92 3.85 32.38
CA ARG A 916 29.00 4.78 31.25
C ARG A 916 29.91 5.93 31.68
N ALA A 917 31.13 6.01 31.14
CA ALA A 917 31.91 7.23 31.22
C ALA A 917 31.17 8.24 30.34
N LEU A 918 30.29 9.03 30.97
CA LEU A 918 29.68 10.20 30.37
C LEU A 918 30.83 11.11 29.95
N LEU A 919 31.22 11.06 28.68
CA LEU A 919 31.90 12.18 28.04
C LEU A 919 30.85 13.29 27.93
N HIS A 920 30.65 14.02 29.03
CA HIS A 920 30.02 15.33 28.99
C HIS A 920 30.89 16.22 28.11
N THR A 921 30.55 16.30 26.83
CA THR A 921 30.82 17.52 26.08
C THR A 921 29.76 18.50 26.52
N ASP A 922 30.16 19.48 27.34
CA ASP A 922 29.37 20.66 27.69
C ASP A 922 28.97 21.41 26.41
N ILE A 923 27.86 20.98 25.82
CA ILE A 923 27.02 21.81 24.97
C ILE A 923 25.80 22.02 25.84
N SER A 924 25.41 23.28 26.07
CA SER A 924 24.26 23.67 26.89
C SER A 924 22.98 22.97 26.42
N GLU A 925 22.73 21.77 26.96
CA GLU A 925 21.65 20.84 26.57
C GLU A 925 20.26 21.35 27.00
N GLU A 926 20.16 22.13 28.09
CA GLU A 926 18.88 22.68 28.56
C GLU A 926 18.24 23.69 27.60
N THR A 927 19.03 24.39 26.77
CA THR A 927 18.53 25.39 25.84
C THR A 927 18.10 24.80 24.49
N ILE A 928 18.67 23.66 24.09
CA ILE A 928 18.32 22.98 22.83
C ILE A 928 17.07 22.13 23.02
N THR A 929 16.93 21.43 24.15
CA THR A 929 15.73 20.61 24.41
C THR A 929 14.48 21.43 24.64
N GLN A 930 14.60 22.62 25.27
CA GLN A 930 13.45 23.53 25.40
C GLN A 930 13.08 24.17 24.06
N ALA A 931 14.07 24.53 23.22
CA ALA A 931 13.80 25.08 21.89
C ALA A 931 13.22 24.04 20.91
N GLU A 932 13.66 22.77 20.98
CA GLU A 932 13.09 21.68 20.16
C GLU A 932 11.70 21.25 20.68
N GLU A 933 11.44 21.28 22.00
CA GLU A 933 10.11 21.03 22.56
C GLU A 933 9.14 22.20 22.32
N GLU A 934 9.63 23.45 22.30
CA GLU A 934 8.86 24.63 21.90
C GLU A 934 8.62 24.66 20.37
N GLU A 935 9.58 24.26 19.52
CA GLU A 935 9.37 24.14 18.07
C GLU A 935 8.45 22.96 17.69
N GLU A 936 8.55 21.78 18.34
CA GLU A 936 7.61 20.66 18.11
C GLU A 936 6.19 21.01 18.62
N GLN A 937 6.06 21.72 19.75
CA GLN A 937 4.75 22.21 20.22
C GLN A 937 4.20 23.36 19.36
N GLU A 938 5.04 24.28 18.89
CA GLU A 938 4.62 25.36 17.98
C GLU A 938 4.28 24.84 16.59
N GLU A 939 4.95 23.81 16.07
CA GLU A 939 4.59 23.15 14.80
C GLU A 939 3.27 22.38 14.94
N ASP A 940 3.06 21.64 16.04
CA ASP A 940 1.79 20.94 16.31
C ASP A 940 0.63 21.93 16.57
N GLU A 941 0.87 23.06 17.25
CA GLU A 941 -0.12 24.13 17.46
C GLU A 941 -0.36 24.98 16.21
N GLN A 942 0.65 25.21 15.35
CA GLN A 942 0.46 25.86 14.05
C GLN A 942 -0.24 24.95 13.05
N GLU A 943 0.01 23.65 13.05
CA GLU A 943 -0.70 22.71 12.17
C GLU A 943 -2.17 22.55 12.66
N ALA A 944 -2.41 22.47 13.98
CA ALA A 944 -3.74 22.52 14.55
C ALA A 944 -4.45 23.87 14.33
N GLY A 945 -3.71 24.99 14.41
CA GLY A 945 -4.17 26.35 14.22
C GLY A 945 -4.47 26.68 12.75
N GLU A 946 -3.66 26.23 11.79
CA GLU A 946 -3.95 26.33 10.36
C GLU A 946 -5.14 25.46 9.96
N VAL A 947 -5.28 24.27 10.57
CA VAL A 947 -6.46 23.41 10.38
C VAL A 947 -7.70 24.08 10.96
N ALA A 948 -7.61 24.73 12.13
CA ALA A 948 -8.72 25.48 12.73
C ALA A 948 -9.06 26.76 11.93
N LEU A 949 -8.08 27.49 11.42
CA LEU A 949 -8.29 28.68 10.58
C LEU A 949 -8.88 28.31 9.21
N LYS A 950 -8.43 27.21 8.59
CA LYS A 950 -9.03 26.68 7.35
C LYS A 950 -10.45 26.14 7.57
N VAL A 951 -10.78 25.66 8.79
CA VAL A 951 -12.13 25.26 9.17
C VAL A 951 -13.03 26.48 9.44
N LEU A 952 -12.50 27.56 10.03
CA LEU A 952 -13.26 28.78 10.31
C LEU A 952 -13.46 29.67 9.08
N GLN A 953 -12.49 29.75 8.16
CA GLN A 953 -12.63 30.52 6.91
C GLN A 953 -13.60 29.92 5.90
N VAL A 954 -13.93 28.63 6.00
CA VAL A 954 -14.88 27.95 5.10
C VAL A 954 -16.29 27.86 5.72
N SER A 955 -16.46 28.28 6.97
CA SER A 955 -17.79 28.40 7.59
C SER A 955 -18.49 29.74 7.31
N LEU A 956 -17.85 30.64 6.55
CA LEU A 956 -18.38 31.96 6.19
C LEU A 956 -18.51 32.19 4.66
N ASP A 957 -18.34 31.16 3.83
CA ASP A 957 -18.62 31.20 2.37
C ASP A 957 -19.53 30.05 1.90
#